data_AF-A0A1I7GU74-F1
#
_entry.id   AF-A0A1I7GU74-F1
#
_cell.length_a   1.000
_cell.length_b   1.000
_cell.length_c   1.000
_cell.angle_alpha   90.00
_cell.angle_beta   90.00
_cell.angle_gamma   90.00
#
_symmetry.space_group_name_H-M   'P 1'
#
loop_
_entity.id
_entity.type
_entity.pdbx_description
1 polymer ?
#
loop_
_entity_poly.entity_id
_entity_poly.type
_entity_poly.pdbx_seq_one_letter_code
_entity_poly.pdbx_strand_id
1 'polypeptide(L)'
;MKKITFEEVSTKNAEDTFMRIILKKSLQDSKANYQTFFLNGVWGSGKTTFLNNVEKQAVEIKFINLKLWELRDERSVIAIAYSLLHPFQYLFVQVLVLCAVVMSIVMTPAINFGLSGAFSSDILIIGTVIALLVTVYQFLKVKSDSLYIRLLPHFLKNKVLIIDDFDRISVERQNESYKLFNILHGKLPIVFIGDYSKISKSDEESGKYLQKIIDRRLELPSSLNSKTIWNSYLSKLSSSFEIEDNIFRPGIISIIKSEIRTLRELKQFSDLLNYELFEQGKEGLVDVEQLITIIYIFLFYPKYYFELKNFGMLVLDEETEEIRLIETTNSSMDRPKSIKERFYEILIKNEKVYPRQFMGNKGIYYVDEYIKNLSLEEAKKIFSDRNKLEDIISRDNNNDFLAYLAVEYSKFKRSKTVDYNIENIERKEFEKNRNLIEELAVREIKKGNKNQIIDFVVNELGEKIYLESKEIAENMFVDKQVEEGKNNEFKKKINEIEYNKWEPYTQQLSLSEKIKFHIDYLFGGQYIISLLTKLSQEMIKDKEKLALEKHKAYIYYLVTRNFDDYRKNINNIKELVDDLPDSEFIIFWELMGLIEGDTIHIRKMNLDTIISKDNSDIYDLNKDRIEKIFQNSGRTVKINSQP
;
A
#
# COMPACT_ATOMS: atom_id res chain seq x y z
N MET A 1 -4.25 6.76 -18.72
CA MET A 1 -2.94 6.32 -19.26
C MET A 1 -2.99 4.82 -19.58
N LYS A 2 -2.03 4.20 -20.31
CA LYS A 2 -2.09 2.74 -20.59
C LYS A 2 -1.65 1.95 -19.34
N LYS A 3 -2.39 0.89 -18.98
CA LYS A 3 -2.00 -0.07 -17.91
C LYS A 3 -0.58 -0.56 -18.16
N ILE A 4 0.27 -0.58 -17.13
CA ILE A 4 1.65 -1.09 -17.21
C ILE A 4 1.62 -2.53 -16.76
N THR A 5 1.27 -3.43 -17.69
CA THR A 5 1.18 -4.86 -17.40
C THR A 5 2.53 -5.54 -17.56
N PHE A 6 2.82 -6.50 -16.68
CA PHE A 6 3.86 -7.48 -16.95
C PHE A 6 3.48 -8.30 -18.20
N GLU A 7 4.23 -8.12 -19.29
CA GLU A 7 4.06 -8.89 -20.53
C GLU A 7 4.78 -10.23 -20.42
N GLU A 8 4.15 -11.31 -20.91
CA GLU A 8 4.78 -12.63 -20.94
C GLU A 8 6.07 -12.58 -21.76
N VAL A 9 7.17 -13.03 -21.16
CA VAL A 9 8.47 -13.05 -21.81
C VAL A 9 8.52 -14.20 -22.81
N SER A 10 8.73 -13.90 -24.09
CA SER A 10 8.85 -14.92 -25.12
C SER A 10 10.09 -15.80 -24.91
N THR A 11 9.89 -17.10 -24.75
CA THR A 11 10.93 -18.11 -24.54
C THR A 11 11.05 -19.10 -25.70
N LYS A 12 10.39 -18.86 -26.83
CA LYS A 12 10.23 -19.81 -27.95
C LYS A 12 11.52 -20.53 -28.38
N ASN A 13 12.60 -19.78 -28.63
CA ASN A 13 13.87 -20.39 -29.05
C ASN A 13 14.51 -21.27 -27.96
N ALA A 14 14.33 -20.91 -26.69
CA ALA A 14 14.82 -21.70 -25.56
C ALA A 14 13.96 -22.96 -25.35
N GLU A 15 12.65 -22.86 -25.58
CA GLU A 15 11.71 -23.98 -25.56
C GLU A 15 12.07 -25.02 -26.64
N ASP A 16 12.28 -24.58 -27.89
CA ASP A 16 12.72 -25.42 -29.01
C ASP A 16 14.07 -26.12 -28.71
N THR A 17 15.02 -25.35 -28.15
CA THR A 17 16.34 -25.88 -27.79
C THR A 17 16.23 -26.91 -26.67
N PHE A 18 15.41 -26.64 -25.65
CA PHE A 18 15.14 -27.56 -24.56
C PHE A 18 14.54 -28.87 -25.08
N MET A 19 13.55 -28.80 -25.97
CA MET A 19 12.97 -29.97 -26.62
C MET A 19 14.00 -30.83 -27.35
N ARG A 20 14.86 -30.20 -28.15
CA ARG A 20 15.94 -30.93 -28.85
C ARG A 20 16.91 -31.60 -27.90
N ILE A 21 17.21 -30.97 -26.76
CA ILE A 21 18.10 -31.52 -25.74
C ILE A 21 17.47 -32.74 -25.06
N ILE A 22 16.22 -32.64 -24.58
CA ILE A 22 15.61 -33.70 -23.78
C ILE A 22 15.30 -34.97 -24.59
N LEU A 23 15.06 -34.83 -25.89
CA LEU A 23 14.78 -35.96 -26.78
C LEU A 23 16.03 -36.59 -27.39
N LYS A 24 17.17 -35.91 -27.30
CA LYS A 24 18.43 -36.42 -27.83
C LYS A 24 18.84 -37.64 -27.02
N LYS A 25 19.02 -38.78 -27.72
CA LYS A 25 19.58 -39.98 -27.12
C LYS A 25 21.10 -39.83 -26.99
N SER A 26 21.63 -40.21 -25.85
CA SER A 26 23.07 -40.37 -25.65
C SER A 26 23.50 -41.75 -26.11
N LEU A 27 24.67 -41.84 -26.73
CA LEU A 27 25.32 -43.11 -27.07
C LEU A 27 26.20 -43.51 -25.89
N GLN A 28 25.73 -44.48 -25.11
CA GLN A 28 26.47 -45.05 -23.99
C GLN A 28 26.57 -46.56 -24.22
N ASP A 29 27.78 -47.12 -24.19
CA ASP A 29 28.05 -48.54 -24.42
C ASP A 29 27.38 -49.10 -25.69
N SER A 30 27.48 -48.36 -26.80
CA SER A 30 26.91 -48.70 -28.11
C SER A 30 25.36 -48.83 -28.14
N LYS A 31 24.66 -48.38 -27.09
CA LYS A 31 23.19 -48.30 -27.03
C LYS A 31 22.72 -46.85 -26.94
N ALA A 32 21.70 -46.51 -27.72
CA ALA A 32 21.08 -45.19 -27.69
C ALA A 32 20.05 -45.11 -26.55
N ASN A 33 20.42 -44.47 -25.44
CA ASN A 33 19.60 -44.32 -24.24
C ASN A 33 19.09 -42.88 -24.08
N TYR A 34 17.90 -42.73 -23.51
CA TYR A 34 17.43 -41.41 -23.07
C TYR A 34 18.14 -40.96 -21.80
N GLN A 35 18.21 -39.65 -21.60
CA GLN A 35 18.88 -39.04 -20.46
C GLN A 35 17.87 -38.48 -19.44
N THR A 36 18.36 -38.32 -18.22
CA THR A 36 17.68 -37.70 -17.10
C THR A 36 18.19 -36.28 -16.89
N PHE A 37 17.26 -35.33 -16.86
CA PHE A 37 17.55 -33.90 -16.75
C PHE A 37 17.03 -33.33 -15.44
N PHE A 38 17.74 -32.34 -14.92
CA PHE A 38 17.26 -31.52 -13.81
C PHE A 38 17.13 -30.07 -14.26
N LEU A 39 15.91 -29.56 -14.34
CA LEU A 39 15.61 -28.15 -14.62
C LEU A 39 15.67 -27.35 -13.33
N ASN A 40 16.79 -26.66 -13.14
CA ASN A 40 17.06 -25.87 -11.96
C ASN A 40 16.42 -24.48 -12.00
N GLY A 41 15.91 -24.05 -10.84
CA GLY A 41 15.51 -22.68 -10.60
C GLY A 41 14.86 -22.53 -9.23
N VAL A 42 14.78 -21.30 -8.72
CA VAL A 42 14.12 -21.00 -7.44
C VAL A 42 12.60 -21.12 -7.55
N TRP A 43 11.89 -21.20 -6.43
CA TRP A 43 10.43 -21.17 -6.45
C TRP A 43 9.93 -19.82 -7.01
N GLY A 44 8.86 -19.82 -7.79
CA GLY A 44 8.32 -18.61 -8.41
C GLY A 44 9.10 -18.10 -9.64
N SER A 45 10.11 -18.83 -10.13
CA SER A 45 10.92 -18.44 -11.30
C SER A 45 10.29 -18.77 -12.67
N GLY A 46 9.08 -19.33 -12.70
CA GLY A 46 8.38 -19.66 -13.95
C GLY A 46 8.72 -21.01 -14.59
N LYS A 47 9.36 -21.94 -13.87
CA LYS A 47 9.72 -23.29 -14.39
C LYS A 47 8.54 -24.06 -14.98
N THR A 48 7.44 -24.14 -14.23
CA THR A 48 6.23 -24.86 -14.67
C THR A 48 5.58 -24.18 -15.88
N THR A 49 5.56 -22.84 -15.92
CA THR A 49 5.08 -22.09 -17.09
C THR A 49 5.92 -22.36 -18.34
N PHE A 50 7.25 -22.34 -18.19
CA PHE A 50 8.18 -22.69 -19.28
C PHE A 50 7.91 -24.11 -19.79
N LEU A 51 7.77 -25.10 -18.91
CA LEU A 51 7.49 -26.48 -19.32
C LEU A 51 6.10 -26.67 -19.94
N ASN A 52 5.08 -25.96 -19.47
CA ASN A 52 3.77 -25.98 -20.10
C ASN A 52 3.81 -25.40 -21.53
N ASN A 53 4.65 -24.38 -21.78
CA ASN A 53 4.84 -23.83 -23.12
C ASN A 53 5.60 -24.81 -24.03
N VAL A 54 6.63 -25.47 -23.49
CA VAL A 54 7.35 -26.57 -24.15
C VAL A 54 6.39 -27.70 -24.54
N GLU A 55 5.51 -28.12 -23.63
CA GLU A 55 4.50 -29.17 -23.87
C GLU A 55 3.52 -28.76 -24.99
N LYS A 56 3.02 -27.52 -24.97
CA LYS A 56 2.12 -27.00 -26.02
C LYS A 56 2.73 -27.04 -27.42
N GLN A 57 4.05 -26.93 -27.54
CA GLN A 57 4.76 -26.99 -28.82
C GLN A 57 5.02 -28.42 -29.28
N ALA A 58 4.94 -29.39 -28.38
CA ALA A 58 5.29 -30.79 -28.63
C ALA A 58 4.07 -31.61 -29.08
N VAL A 59 3.63 -31.43 -30.33
CA VAL A 59 2.40 -32.05 -30.87
C VAL A 59 2.37 -33.58 -30.79
N GLU A 60 3.53 -34.24 -30.92
CA GLU A 60 3.64 -35.71 -30.98
C GLU A 60 4.13 -36.38 -29.68
N ILE A 61 4.43 -35.59 -28.64
CA ILE A 61 5.09 -36.08 -27.41
C ILE A 61 4.23 -35.77 -26.21
N LYS A 62 3.93 -36.80 -25.43
CA LYS A 62 3.12 -36.67 -24.23
C LYS A 62 3.99 -36.42 -23.01
N PHE A 63 3.80 -35.28 -22.37
CA PHE A 63 4.37 -35.00 -21.07
C PHE A 63 3.49 -35.61 -19.98
N ILE A 64 4.10 -36.37 -19.08
CA ILE A 64 3.41 -37.10 -18.03
C ILE A 64 3.91 -36.58 -16.70
N ASN A 65 3.06 -35.79 -16.04
CA ASN A 65 3.34 -35.15 -14.76
C ASN A 65 3.11 -36.13 -13.61
N LEU A 66 4.18 -36.49 -12.91
CA LEU A 66 4.16 -37.31 -11.71
C LEU A 66 4.18 -36.40 -10.47
N LYS A 67 3.02 -36.17 -9.87
CA LYS A 67 2.85 -35.30 -8.70
C LYS A 67 3.03 -36.09 -7.40
N LEU A 68 4.27 -36.16 -6.93
CA LEU A 68 4.63 -36.96 -5.76
C LEU A 68 4.38 -36.25 -4.42
N TRP A 69 4.09 -34.95 -4.44
CA TRP A 69 3.80 -34.15 -3.25
C TRP A 69 2.33 -34.29 -2.77
N GLU A 70 1.43 -34.86 -3.57
CA GLU A 70 0.03 -35.04 -3.19
C GLU A 70 -0.12 -36.13 -2.11
N LEU A 71 -0.18 -35.71 -0.84
CA LEU A 71 -0.16 -36.56 0.36
C LEU A 71 -1.32 -37.58 0.51
N ARG A 72 -2.32 -37.56 -0.38
CA ARG A 72 -3.55 -38.36 -0.26
C ARG A 72 -3.54 -39.70 -0.99
N ASP A 73 -2.48 -40.02 -1.73
CA ASP A 73 -2.44 -41.27 -2.49
C ASP A 73 -1.78 -42.39 -1.67
N GLU A 74 -2.57 -43.34 -1.16
CA GLU A 74 -2.04 -44.50 -0.41
C GLU A 74 -1.24 -45.49 -1.28
N ARG A 75 -1.28 -45.34 -2.61
CA ARG A 75 -0.55 -46.22 -3.54
C ARG A 75 0.95 -45.92 -3.51
N SER A 76 1.75 -46.95 -3.80
CA SER A 76 3.20 -46.81 -3.97
C SER A 76 3.55 -45.87 -5.14
N VAL A 77 4.72 -45.22 -5.09
CA VAL A 77 5.18 -44.34 -6.19
C VAL A 77 5.21 -45.08 -7.54
N ILE A 78 5.51 -46.37 -7.53
CA ILE A 78 5.55 -47.23 -8.72
C ILE A 78 4.15 -47.46 -9.28
N ALA A 79 3.16 -47.75 -8.44
CA ALA A 79 1.78 -47.93 -8.87
C ALA A 79 1.19 -46.63 -9.45
N ILE A 80 1.51 -45.48 -8.85
CA ILE A 80 1.13 -44.15 -9.35
C ILE A 80 1.74 -43.93 -10.73
N ALA A 81 3.06 -44.09 -10.87
CA ALA A 81 3.75 -43.91 -12.14
C ALA A 81 3.25 -44.88 -13.21
N TYR A 82 2.97 -46.14 -12.86
CA TYR A 82 2.41 -47.12 -13.80
C TYR A 82 1.01 -46.70 -14.28
N SER A 83 0.15 -46.21 -13.39
CA SER A 83 -1.19 -45.74 -13.76
C SER A 83 -1.16 -44.53 -14.71
N LEU A 84 -0.16 -43.66 -14.59
CA LEU A 84 0.02 -42.49 -15.45
C LEU A 84 0.69 -42.83 -16.78
N LEU A 85 1.69 -43.71 -16.77
CA LEU A 85 2.43 -44.12 -17.96
C LEU A 85 1.62 -45.08 -18.83
N HIS A 86 0.84 -45.98 -18.23
CA HIS A 86 0.10 -47.05 -18.91
C HIS A 86 -1.36 -47.13 -18.45
N PRO A 87 -2.18 -46.09 -18.67
CA PRO A 87 -3.54 -46.01 -18.11
C PRO A 87 -4.44 -47.18 -18.52
N PHE A 88 -4.37 -47.60 -19.78
CA PHE A 88 -5.16 -48.73 -20.29
C PHE A 88 -4.74 -50.07 -19.68
N GLN A 89 -3.42 -50.30 -19.52
CA GLN A 89 -2.93 -51.54 -18.91
C GLN A 89 -3.26 -51.58 -17.42
N TYR A 90 -3.13 -50.45 -16.73
CA TYR A 90 -3.51 -50.32 -15.33
C TYR A 90 -5.01 -50.60 -15.13
N LEU A 91 -5.88 -49.99 -15.94
CA LEU A 91 -7.31 -50.24 -15.91
C LEU A 91 -7.63 -51.70 -16.22
N PHE A 92 -6.98 -52.29 -17.23
CA PHE A 92 -7.16 -53.71 -17.56
C PHE A 92 -6.79 -54.63 -16.40
N VAL A 93 -5.65 -54.38 -15.73
CA VAL A 93 -5.23 -55.13 -14.54
C VAL A 93 -6.26 -54.97 -13.41
N GLN A 94 -6.77 -53.75 -13.17
CA GLN A 94 -7.80 -53.53 -12.16
C GLN A 94 -9.11 -54.26 -12.46
N VAL A 95 -9.57 -54.22 -13.71
CA VAL A 95 -10.78 -54.94 -14.15
C VAL A 95 -10.58 -56.44 -14.03
N LEU A 96 -9.41 -56.97 -14.42
CA LEU A 96 -9.10 -58.39 -14.29
C LEU A 96 -9.17 -58.82 -12.81
N VAL A 97 -8.54 -58.05 -11.91
CA VAL A 97 -8.60 -58.32 -10.47
C VAL A 97 -10.04 -58.28 -9.95
N LEU A 98 -10.83 -57.27 -10.32
CA LEU A 98 -12.24 -57.16 -9.92
C LEU A 98 -13.08 -58.33 -10.46
N CYS A 99 -12.94 -58.67 -11.74
CA CYS A 99 -13.61 -59.82 -12.34
C CYS A 99 -13.23 -61.11 -11.63
N ALA A 100 -11.97 -61.29 -11.26
CA ALA A 100 -11.51 -62.46 -10.53
C ALA A 100 -12.12 -62.54 -9.12
N VAL A 101 -12.26 -61.40 -8.42
CA VAL A 101 -12.95 -61.32 -7.12
C VAL A 101 -14.44 -61.61 -7.26
N VAL A 102 -15.12 -61.04 -8.25
CA VAL A 102 -16.55 -61.28 -8.50
C VAL A 102 -16.79 -62.75 -8.86
N MET A 103 -15.97 -63.33 -9.75
CA MET A 103 -16.03 -64.75 -10.09
C MET A 103 -15.78 -65.64 -8.86
N SER A 104 -14.84 -65.26 -7.99
CA SER A 104 -14.59 -65.96 -6.72
C SER A 104 -15.83 -66.03 -5.83
N ILE A 105 -16.52 -64.90 -5.67
CA ILE A 105 -17.73 -64.78 -4.87
C ILE A 105 -18.89 -65.56 -5.52
N VAL A 106 -19.10 -65.42 -6.83
CA VAL A 106 -20.18 -66.11 -7.57
C VAL A 106 -20.01 -67.64 -7.57
N MET A 107 -18.76 -68.13 -7.58
CA MET A 107 -18.45 -69.56 -7.55
C MET A 107 -18.46 -70.15 -6.12
N THR A 108 -18.61 -69.30 -5.10
CA THR A 108 -18.70 -69.77 -3.72
C THR A 108 -20.08 -70.42 -3.48
N PRO A 109 -20.16 -71.68 -3.00
CA PRO A 109 -21.43 -72.39 -2.82
C PRO A 109 -22.47 -71.67 -1.94
N ALA A 110 -22.03 -70.74 -1.09
CA ALA A 110 -22.88 -69.96 -0.19
C ALA A 110 -23.72 -68.88 -0.92
N ILE A 111 -23.36 -68.49 -2.16
CA ILE A 111 -24.04 -67.45 -2.94
C ILE A 111 -24.60 -68.12 -4.20
N ASN A 112 -25.77 -68.74 -4.07
CA ASN A 112 -26.32 -69.59 -5.13
C ASN A 112 -27.20 -68.79 -6.10
N PHE A 113 -26.62 -68.28 -7.18
CA PHE A 113 -27.34 -67.60 -8.27
C PHE A 113 -28.04 -68.54 -9.27
N GLY A 114 -28.04 -69.87 -9.03
CA GLY A 114 -28.63 -70.85 -9.96
C GLY A 114 -27.81 -71.08 -11.24
N LEU A 115 -26.57 -70.57 -11.30
CA LEU A 115 -25.64 -70.71 -12.42
C LEU A 115 -24.86 -72.05 -12.43
N SER A 116 -24.99 -72.86 -11.37
CA SER A 116 -24.27 -74.13 -11.23
C SER A 116 -24.64 -75.18 -12.29
N GLY A 117 -25.80 -75.05 -12.94
CA GLY A 117 -26.23 -75.90 -14.05
C GLY A 117 -25.75 -75.48 -15.44
N ALA A 118 -25.14 -74.30 -15.59
CA ALA A 118 -24.72 -73.75 -16.89
C ALA A 118 -23.25 -74.04 -17.23
N PHE A 119 -22.45 -74.52 -16.27
CA PHE A 119 -21.02 -74.76 -16.42
C PHE A 119 -20.67 -76.22 -16.14
N SER A 120 -19.72 -76.79 -16.88
CA SER A 120 -19.25 -78.16 -16.62
C SER A 120 -18.53 -78.25 -15.27
N SER A 121 -18.51 -79.46 -14.68
CA SER A 121 -17.83 -79.74 -13.40
C SER A 121 -16.37 -79.26 -13.37
N ASP A 122 -15.68 -79.33 -14.51
CA ASP A 122 -14.27 -78.93 -14.63
C ASP A 122 -14.09 -77.41 -14.51
N ILE A 123 -15.03 -76.64 -15.07
CA ILE A 123 -15.03 -75.17 -14.99
C ILE A 123 -15.30 -74.71 -13.55
N LEU A 124 -16.17 -75.41 -12.83
CA LEU A 124 -16.45 -75.13 -11.42
C LEU A 124 -15.20 -75.35 -10.56
N ILE A 125 -14.47 -76.45 -10.77
CA ILE A 125 -13.21 -76.73 -10.05
C ILE A 125 -12.16 -75.66 -10.34
N ILE A 126 -11.98 -75.29 -11.61
CA ILE A 126 -11.06 -74.22 -12.01
C ILE A 126 -11.48 -72.89 -11.38
N GLY A 127 -12.78 -72.58 -11.39
CA GLY A 127 -13.35 -71.39 -10.76
C GLY A 127 -13.07 -71.32 -9.26
N THR A 128 -13.24 -72.44 -8.54
CA THR A 128 -12.93 -72.54 -7.10
C THR A 128 -11.43 -72.40 -6.82
N VAL A 129 -10.56 -72.96 -7.68
CA VAL A 129 -9.10 -72.79 -7.54
C VAL A 129 -8.70 -71.34 -7.77
N ILE A 130 -9.24 -70.68 -8.80
CA ILE A 130 -9.01 -69.26 -9.07
C ILE A 130 -9.55 -68.41 -7.90
N ALA A 131 -10.73 -68.74 -7.39
CA ALA A 131 -11.33 -68.09 -6.22
C ALA A 131 -10.38 -68.12 -5.03
N LEU A 132 -9.86 -69.31 -4.71
CA LEU A 132 -8.90 -69.53 -3.64
C LEU A 132 -7.59 -68.77 -3.87
N LEU A 133 -7.06 -68.76 -5.10
CA LEU A 133 -5.85 -68.02 -5.46
C LEU A 133 -6.04 -66.50 -5.30
N VAL A 134 -7.19 -65.96 -5.71
CA VAL A 134 -7.53 -64.54 -5.57
C VAL A 134 -7.70 -64.16 -4.09
N THR A 135 -8.39 -64.99 -3.31
CA THR A 135 -8.55 -64.79 -1.87
C THR A 135 -7.20 -64.88 -1.16
N VAL A 136 -6.34 -65.82 -1.52
CA VAL A 136 -4.96 -65.93 -1.00
C VAL A 136 -4.13 -64.71 -1.40
N TYR A 137 -4.22 -64.24 -2.65
CA TYR A 137 -3.51 -63.03 -3.10
C TYR A 137 -3.97 -61.78 -2.33
N GLN A 138 -5.28 -61.64 -2.10
CA GLN A 138 -5.87 -60.54 -1.33
C GLN A 138 -5.52 -60.63 0.17
N PHE A 139 -5.50 -61.83 0.75
CA PHE A 139 -5.14 -62.10 2.14
C PHE A 139 -3.64 -61.88 2.41
N LEU A 140 -2.78 -62.31 1.50
CA LEU A 140 -1.33 -62.13 1.58
C LEU A 140 -0.89 -60.67 1.36
N LYS A 141 -1.81 -59.76 1.00
CA LYS A 141 -1.52 -58.37 0.62
C LYS A 141 -0.29 -58.27 -0.28
N VAL A 142 -0.14 -59.20 -1.23
CA VAL A 142 1.03 -59.22 -2.11
C VAL A 142 1.09 -57.87 -2.81
N LYS A 143 2.13 -57.08 -2.50
CA LYS A 143 2.28 -55.74 -3.07
C LYS A 143 2.27 -55.88 -4.59
N SER A 144 1.21 -55.37 -5.23
CA SER A 144 1.04 -55.33 -6.69
C SER A 144 2.22 -54.71 -7.43
N ASP A 145 3.07 -53.99 -6.71
CA ASP A 145 4.30 -53.37 -7.16
C ASP A 145 5.20 -54.31 -7.96
N SER A 146 5.29 -55.61 -7.63
CA SER A 146 6.15 -56.54 -8.38
C SER A 146 5.73 -56.71 -9.84
N LEU A 147 4.42 -56.80 -10.09
CA LEU A 147 3.84 -56.88 -11.43
C LEU A 147 4.03 -55.56 -12.19
N TYR A 148 3.79 -54.43 -11.51
CA TYR A 148 4.02 -53.11 -12.08
C TYR A 148 5.48 -52.88 -12.46
N ILE A 149 6.44 -53.22 -11.59
CA ILE A 149 7.89 -53.12 -11.85
C ILE A 149 8.28 -53.83 -13.14
N ARG A 150 7.77 -55.04 -13.36
CA ARG A 150 8.11 -55.85 -14.55
C ARG A 150 7.55 -55.26 -15.84
N LEU A 151 6.33 -54.73 -15.80
CA LEU A 151 5.64 -54.21 -16.99
C LEU A 151 6.04 -52.77 -17.32
N LEU A 152 6.38 -51.96 -16.32
CA LEU A 152 6.69 -50.54 -16.42
C LEU A 152 7.65 -50.14 -17.56
N PRO A 153 8.80 -50.82 -17.81
CA PRO A 153 9.76 -50.38 -18.83
C PRO A 153 9.32 -50.58 -20.29
N HIS A 154 8.15 -51.19 -20.54
CA HIS A 154 7.65 -51.46 -21.89
C HIS A 154 6.71 -50.34 -22.38
N PHE A 155 6.55 -50.16 -23.70
CA PHE A 155 5.59 -49.20 -24.30
C PHE A 155 5.71 -47.72 -23.87
N LEU A 156 6.95 -47.25 -23.67
CA LEU A 156 7.25 -45.87 -23.22
C LEU A 156 7.56 -44.87 -24.34
N LYS A 157 7.31 -45.23 -25.62
CA LYS A 157 7.60 -44.36 -26.77
C LYS A 157 6.79 -43.05 -26.70
N ASN A 158 7.38 -41.97 -27.19
CA ASN A 158 6.79 -40.63 -27.31
C ASN A 158 6.27 -40.03 -25.98
N LYS A 159 6.91 -40.39 -24.86
CA LYS A 159 6.56 -39.91 -23.53
C LYS A 159 7.76 -39.25 -22.86
N VAL A 160 7.52 -38.17 -22.11
CA VAL A 160 8.49 -37.53 -21.21
C VAL A 160 7.90 -37.55 -19.81
N LEU A 161 8.66 -38.06 -18.83
CA LEU A 161 8.23 -38.04 -17.43
C LEU A 161 8.68 -36.74 -16.79
N ILE A 162 7.73 -35.92 -16.33
CA ILE A 162 8.00 -34.72 -15.53
C ILE A 162 7.77 -35.06 -14.07
N ILE A 163 8.69 -34.62 -13.21
CA ILE A 163 8.57 -34.75 -11.76
C ILE A 163 8.70 -33.34 -11.17
N ASP A 164 7.57 -32.78 -10.75
CA ASP A 164 7.50 -31.41 -10.22
C ASP A 164 7.63 -31.38 -8.69
N ASP A 165 8.17 -30.28 -8.18
CA ASP A 165 8.37 -30.02 -6.74
C ASP A 165 9.10 -31.17 -6.00
N PHE A 166 10.10 -31.79 -6.64
CA PHE A 166 10.81 -32.93 -6.04
C PHE A 166 11.48 -32.58 -4.70
N ASP A 167 11.91 -31.32 -4.54
CA ASP A 167 12.52 -30.78 -3.32
C ASP A 167 11.56 -30.71 -2.11
N ARG A 168 10.27 -31.02 -2.28
CA ARG A 168 9.23 -30.90 -1.22
C ARG A 168 8.66 -32.22 -0.75
N ILE A 169 9.10 -33.32 -1.34
CA ILE A 169 8.58 -34.65 -1.06
C ILE A 169 9.24 -35.22 0.21
N SER A 170 8.51 -36.01 1.01
CA SER A 170 9.08 -36.73 2.17
C SER A 170 10.19 -37.71 1.77
N VAL A 171 11.16 -37.96 2.65
CA VAL A 171 12.30 -38.86 2.41
C VAL A 171 11.88 -40.28 1.97
N GLU A 172 10.82 -40.85 2.56
CA GLU A 172 10.31 -42.18 2.19
C GLU A 172 9.85 -42.23 0.73
N ARG A 173 9.06 -41.25 0.30
CA ARG A 173 8.62 -41.09 -1.09
C ARG A 173 9.78 -40.80 -2.03
N GLN A 174 10.78 -40.02 -1.62
CA GLN A 174 12.01 -39.82 -2.41
C GLN A 174 12.73 -41.15 -2.64
N ASN A 175 12.85 -42.00 -1.61
CA ASN A 175 13.45 -43.32 -1.70
C ASN A 175 12.69 -44.28 -2.64
N GLU A 176 11.36 -44.30 -2.57
CA GLU A 176 10.55 -45.06 -3.54
C GLU A 176 10.70 -44.53 -4.96
N SER A 177 10.82 -43.21 -5.11
CA SER A 177 11.04 -42.55 -6.39
C SER A 177 12.38 -42.97 -7.01
N TYR A 178 13.44 -43.13 -6.23
CA TYR A 178 14.72 -43.64 -6.75
C TYR A 178 14.61 -45.04 -7.36
N LYS A 179 13.82 -45.93 -6.74
CA LYS A 179 13.56 -47.27 -7.31
C LYS A 179 12.85 -47.15 -8.66
N LEU A 180 11.84 -46.28 -8.75
CA LEU A 180 11.15 -45.98 -10.00
C LEU A 180 12.11 -45.47 -11.08
N PHE A 181 12.99 -44.53 -10.74
CA PHE A 181 13.90 -43.92 -11.71
C PHE A 181 14.94 -44.91 -12.22
N ASN A 182 15.48 -45.76 -11.35
CA ASN A 182 16.39 -46.82 -11.78
C ASN A 182 15.74 -47.78 -12.81
N ILE A 183 14.44 -48.06 -12.69
CA ILE A 183 13.72 -48.91 -13.66
C ILE A 183 13.52 -48.19 -15.00
N LEU A 184 13.22 -46.89 -14.95
CA LEU A 184 12.91 -46.07 -16.12
C LEU A 184 14.15 -45.48 -16.80
N HIS A 185 15.29 -45.48 -16.12
CA HIS A 185 16.54 -44.91 -16.59
C HIS A 185 16.92 -45.44 -17.98
N GLY A 186 17.21 -44.55 -18.92
CA GLY A 186 17.53 -44.89 -20.30
C GLY A 186 16.34 -45.30 -21.19
N LYS A 187 15.14 -45.53 -20.63
CA LYS A 187 13.94 -45.99 -21.38
C LYS A 187 13.07 -44.86 -21.91
N LEU A 188 12.97 -43.76 -21.17
CA LEU A 188 12.33 -42.52 -21.60
C LEU A 188 13.06 -41.30 -21.00
N PRO A 189 12.91 -40.09 -21.57
CA PRO A 189 13.39 -38.86 -20.94
C PRO A 189 12.68 -38.61 -19.61
N ILE A 190 13.45 -38.27 -18.59
CA ILE A 190 12.96 -37.88 -17.27
C ILE A 190 13.44 -36.45 -16.98
N VAL A 191 12.53 -35.57 -16.56
CA VAL A 191 12.83 -34.18 -16.21
C VAL A 191 12.38 -33.91 -14.78
N PHE A 192 13.34 -33.69 -13.91
CA PHE A 192 13.12 -33.19 -12.55
C PHE A 192 13.03 -31.68 -12.55
N ILE A 193 12.07 -31.13 -11.82
CA ILE A 193 11.90 -29.70 -11.61
C ILE A 193 12.12 -29.41 -10.13
N GLY A 194 12.96 -28.44 -9.82
CA GLY A 194 13.16 -28.04 -8.44
C GLY A 194 14.30 -27.03 -8.26
N ASP A 195 14.59 -26.75 -7.00
CA ASP A 195 15.77 -25.99 -6.59
C ASP A 195 16.89 -26.97 -6.20
N TYR A 196 17.88 -27.12 -7.08
CA TYR A 196 18.98 -28.06 -6.88
C TYR A 196 19.75 -27.75 -5.59
N SER A 197 19.85 -26.47 -5.20
CA SER A 197 20.61 -26.06 -4.01
C SER A 197 19.98 -26.52 -2.70
N LYS A 198 18.66 -26.72 -2.69
CA LYS A 198 17.92 -27.25 -1.54
C LYS A 198 18.10 -28.75 -1.40
N ILE A 199 18.25 -29.45 -2.53
CA ILE A 199 18.44 -30.91 -2.55
C ILE A 199 19.91 -31.28 -2.34
N SER A 200 20.86 -30.44 -2.76
CA SER A 200 22.31 -30.71 -2.62
C SER A 200 22.87 -30.44 -1.22
N LYS A 201 22.11 -29.74 -0.35
CA LYS A 201 22.52 -29.36 1.01
C LYS A 201 22.04 -30.31 2.11
N SER A 202 21.18 -31.28 1.79
CA SER A 202 20.87 -32.34 2.75
C SER A 202 22.08 -33.27 2.84
N ASP A 203 22.68 -33.40 4.03
CA ASP A 203 23.72 -34.40 4.32
C ASP A 203 23.21 -35.86 4.22
N GLU A 204 21.92 -36.02 3.91
CA GLU A 204 21.23 -37.29 3.71
C GLU A 204 21.65 -38.01 2.42
N GLU A 205 21.60 -39.35 2.44
CA GLU A 205 21.96 -40.20 1.31
C GLU A 205 21.15 -39.87 0.04
N SER A 206 19.92 -39.35 0.18
CA SER A 206 19.01 -38.90 -0.89
C SER A 206 19.66 -37.90 -1.86
N GLY A 207 20.36 -36.88 -1.34
CA GLY A 207 21.07 -35.90 -2.17
C GLY A 207 22.19 -36.52 -3.03
N LYS A 208 22.89 -37.53 -2.49
CA LYS A 208 23.94 -38.29 -3.20
C LYS A 208 23.34 -39.23 -4.25
N TYR A 209 22.17 -39.81 -4.01
CA TYR A 209 21.46 -40.63 -5.00
C TYR A 209 20.94 -39.83 -6.18
N LEU A 210 20.40 -38.62 -5.94
CA LEU A 210 19.91 -37.75 -7.01
C LEU A 210 21.04 -37.35 -7.98
N GLN A 211 22.23 -37.06 -7.46
CA GLN A 211 23.42 -36.77 -8.26
C GLN A 211 23.85 -37.94 -9.17
N LYS A 212 23.61 -39.18 -8.76
CA LYS A 212 23.92 -40.37 -9.57
C LYS A 212 22.90 -40.63 -10.68
N ILE A 213 21.67 -40.14 -10.52
CA ILE A 213 20.56 -40.39 -11.45
C ILE A 213 20.44 -39.26 -12.49
N ILE A 214 20.85 -38.04 -12.15
CA ILE A 214 20.82 -36.89 -13.09
C ILE A 214 22.02 -36.94 -14.02
N ASP A 215 21.76 -37.13 -15.32
CA ASP A 215 22.80 -37.07 -16.35
C ASP A 215 23.22 -35.63 -16.66
N ARG A 216 22.26 -34.69 -16.62
CA ARG A 216 22.52 -33.29 -16.99
C ARG A 216 21.66 -32.29 -16.22
N ARG A 217 22.31 -31.27 -15.66
CA ARG A 217 21.63 -30.10 -15.10
C ARG A 217 21.40 -29.04 -16.19
N LEU A 218 20.18 -28.52 -16.24
CA LEU A 218 19.76 -27.45 -17.13
C LEU A 218 19.30 -26.27 -16.27
N GLU A 219 19.83 -25.08 -16.53
CA GLU A 219 19.32 -23.85 -15.93
C GLU A 219 18.16 -23.30 -16.76
N LEU A 220 17.27 -22.54 -16.12
CA LEU A 220 16.30 -21.75 -16.87
C LEU A 220 17.02 -20.78 -17.82
N PRO A 221 16.42 -20.49 -19.00
CA PRO A 221 17.02 -19.57 -19.95
C PRO A 221 17.21 -18.18 -19.31
N SER A 222 18.27 -17.49 -19.74
CA SER A 222 18.62 -16.15 -19.23
C SER A 222 17.51 -15.11 -19.45
N SER A 223 16.64 -15.32 -20.44
CA SER A 223 15.44 -14.49 -20.66
C SER A 223 14.45 -14.57 -19.50
N LEU A 224 14.40 -15.68 -18.75
CA LEU A 224 13.59 -15.84 -17.54
C LEU A 224 14.33 -15.40 -16.27
N ASN A 225 15.45 -14.71 -16.39
CA ASN A 225 16.16 -14.16 -15.24
C ASN A 225 15.30 -13.07 -14.57
N SER A 226 14.91 -13.33 -13.32
CA SER A 226 14.04 -12.43 -12.56
C SER A 226 14.60 -11.02 -12.46
N LYS A 227 15.90 -10.86 -12.20
CA LYS A 227 16.53 -9.54 -12.05
C LYS A 227 16.40 -8.71 -13.34
N THR A 228 16.65 -9.32 -14.48
CA THR A 228 16.55 -8.65 -15.80
C THR A 228 15.12 -8.21 -16.07
N ILE A 229 14.14 -9.08 -15.78
CA ILE A 229 12.73 -8.82 -16.01
C ILE A 229 12.21 -7.71 -15.08
N TRP A 230 12.53 -7.78 -13.78
CA TRP A 230 12.20 -6.72 -12.82
C TRP A 230 12.80 -5.38 -13.26
N ASN A 231 14.06 -5.34 -13.68
CA ASN A 231 14.69 -4.12 -14.16
C ASN A 231 13.97 -3.53 -15.38
N SER A 232 13.56 -4.37 -16.33
CA SER A 232 12.81 -3.91 -17.51
C SER A 232 11.41 -3.41 -17.16
N TYR A 233 10.73 -4.05 -16.20
CA TYR A 233 9.44 -3.59 -15.73
C TYR A 233 9.55 -2.27 -14.97
N LEU A 234 10.51 -2.16 -14.05
CA LEU A 234 10.74 -0.97 -13.23
C LEU A 234 11.21 0.23 -14.07
N SER A 235 11.97 0.01 -15.15
CA SER A 235 12.32 1.10 -16.06
C SER A 235 11.10 1.64 -16.80
N LYS A 236 10.25 0.76 -17.34
CA LYS A 236 8.96 1.16 -17.93
C LYS A 236 8.09 1.92 -16.92
N LEU A 237 8.04 1.44 -15.67
CA LEU A 237 7.27 2.06 -14.59
C LEU A 237 7.78 3.46 -14.25
N SER A 238 9.09 3.60 -14.02
CA SER A 238 9.73 4.89 -13.70
C SER A 238 9.58 5.90 -14.84
N SER A 239 9.77 5.50 -16.10
CA SER A 239 9.57 6.39 -17.24
C SER A 239 8.13 6.81 -17.43
N SER A 240 7.17 5.92 -17.13
CA SER A 240 5.75 6.26 -17.29
C SER A 240 5.28 7.26 -16.23
N PHE A 241 5.75 7.15 -14.98
CA PHE A 241 5.28 8.00 -13.88
C PHE A 241 6.30 9.06 -13.45
N GLU A 242 7.32 9.32 -14.27
CA GLU A 242 8.37 10.31 -14.01
C GLU A 242 9.01 10.17 -12.61
N ILE A 243 9.21 8.93 -12.17
CA ILE A 243 9.79 8.64 -10.84
C ILE A 243 11.31 8.85 -10.92
N GLU A 244 11.81 9.86 -10.22
CA GLU A 244 13.24 10.15 -10.10
C GLU A 244 13.93 9.09 -9.23
N ASP A 245 14.69 8.19 -9.87
CA ASP A 245 15.57 7.23 -9.19
C ASP A 245 17.02 7.70 -9.40
N ASN A 246 17.63 8.32 -8.39
CA ASN A 246 19.02 8.79 -8.46
C ASN A 246 19.90 8.12 -7.40
N ILE A 247 21.20 8.03 -7.67
CA ILE A 247 22.17 7.31 -6.81
C ILE A 247 22.28 7.95 -5.41
N PHE A 248 22.04 9.26 -5.30
CA PHE A 248 22.20 10.05 -4.07
C PHE A 248 20.94 10.11 -3.20
N ARG A 249 19.77 9.76 -3.74
CA ARG A 249 18.47 9.64 -3.08
C ARG A 249 17.76 8.39 -3.63
N PRO A 250 18.19 7.20 -3.18
CA PRO A 250 17.66 5.93 -3.67
C PRO A 250 16.18 5.77 -3.27
N GLY A 251 15.27 6.03 -4.21
CA GLY A 251 13.82 5.89 -4.04
C GLY A 251 13.35 4.43 -4.03
N ILE A 252 12.04 4.19 -4.09
CA ILE A 252 11.45 2.84 -3.98
C ILE A 252 12.00 1.87 -5.05
N ILE A 253 12.29 2.36 -6.25
CA ILE A 253 12.78 1.54 -7.37
C ILE A 253 14.13 0.86 -7.01
N SER A 254 15.02 1.59 -6.35
CA SER A 254 16.31 1.07 -5.89
C SER A 254 16.16 -0.03 -4.83
N ILE A 255 15.17 0.11 -3.93
CA ILE A 255 14.83 -0.91 -2.92
C ILE A 255 14.46 -2.20 -3.63
N ILE A 256 13.49 -2.13 -4.55
CA ILE A 256 12.97 -3.30 -5.27
C ILE A 256 14.09 -4.00 -6.06
N LYS A 257 14.97 -3.24 -6.73
CA LYS A 257 16.11 -3.80 -7.49
C LYS A 257 17.07 -4.61 -6.61
N SER A 258 17.19 -4.26 -5.33
CA SER A 258 18.14 -4.87 -4.40
C SER A 258 17.69 -6.21 -3.81
N GLU A 259 16.38 -6.46 -3.73
CA GLU A 259 15.81 -7.62 -3.02
C GLU A 259 15.65 -8.89 -3.87
N ILE A 260 15.91 -8.81 -5.18
CA ILE A 260 15.94 -9.95 -6.12
C ILE A 260 14.69 -10.86 -5.97
N ARG A 261 13.50 -10.24 -6.09
CA ARG A 261 12.21 -10.94 -6.03
C ARG A 261 11.98 -11.83 -7.25
N THR A 262 11.04 -12.76 -7.16
CA THR A 262 10.70 -13.77 -8.19
C THR A 262 9.73 -13.22 -9.24
N LEU A 263 9.50 -13.97 -10.33
CA LEU A 263 8.54 -13.59 -11.38
C LEU A 263 7.09 -13.68 -10.91
N ARG A 264 6.79 -14.63 -10.02
CA ARG A 264 5.47 -14.73 -9.39
C ARG A 264 5.15 -13.49 -8.56
N GLU A 265 6.11 -13.02 -7.76
CA GLU A 265 5.97 -11.82 -6.95
C GLU A 265 5.86 -10.56 -7.82
N LEU A 266 6.58 -10.49 -8.95
CA LEU A 266 6.42 -9.41 -9.93
C LEU A 266 5.00 -9.34 -10.47
N LYS A 267 4.44 -10.49 -10.84
CA LYS A 267 3.07 -10.56 -11.36
C LYS A 267 2.08 -10.06 -10.30
N GLN A 268 2.20 -10.55 -9.06
CA GLN A 268 1.34 -10.10 -7.95
C GLN A 268 1.44 -8.59 -7.72
N PHE A 269 2.67 -8.06 -7.72
CA PHE A 269 2.93 -6.63 -7.58
C PHE A 269 2.32 -5.82 -8.73
N SER A 270 2.54 -6.24 -9.98
CA SER A 270 2.02 -5.56 -11.16
C SER A 270 0.50 -5.58 -11.23
N ASP A 271 -0.12 -6.73 -10.95
CA ASP A 271 -1.57 -6.89 -10.96
C ASP A 271 -2.21 -5.98 -9.91
N LEU A 272 -1.69 -5.99 -8.67
CA LEU A 272 -2.21 -5.16 -7.58
C LEU A 272 -1.99 -3.65 -7.83
N LEU A 273 -0.81 -3.25 -8.31
CA LEU A 273 -0.54 -1.85 -8.64
C LEU A 273 -1.47 -1.32 -9.73
N ASN A 274 -1.71 -2.10 -10.78
CA ASN A 274 -2.65 -1.69 -11.84
C ASN A 274 -4.09 -1.62 -11.34
N TYR A 275 -4.49 -2.57 -10.50
CA TYR A 275 -5.81 -2.56 -9.88
C TYR A 275 -6.01 -1.30 -9.01
N GLU A 276 -5.07 -1.00 -8.12
CA GLU A 276 -5.14 0.18 -7.24
C GLU A 276 -5.10 1.51 -8.00
N LEU A 277 -4.19 1.64 -8.98
CA LEU A 277 -4.07 2.88 -9.74
C LEU A 277 -5.27 3.12 -10.67
N PHE A 278 -5.65 2.10 -11.44
CA PHE A 278 -6.57 2.28 -12.56
C PHE A 278 -7.98 1.80 -12.27
N GLU A 279 -8.17 0.67 -11.58
CA GLU A 279 -9.49 0.12 -11.31
C GLU A 279 -10.14 0.81 -10.10
N GLN A 280 -9.37 1.08 -9.05
CA GLN A 280 -9.80 1.91 -7.91
C GLN A 280 -9.69 3.43 -8.18
N GLY A 281 -9.17 3.82 -9.35
CA GLY A 281 -9.17 5.20 -9.80
C GLY A 281 -8.29 6.15 -8.98
N LYS A 282 -7.22 5.64 -8.35
CA LYS A 282 -6.23 6.43 -7.58
C LYS A 282 -5.26 7.22 -8.48
N GLU A 283 -5.21 6.93 -9.78
CA GLU A 283 -4.39 7.66 -10.75
C GLU A 283 -4.61 9.18 -10.65
N GLY A 284 -3.52 9.91 -10.41
CA GLY A 284 -3.54 11.36 -10.26
C GLY A 284 -4.05 11.88 -8.92
N LEU A 285 -4.56 11.05 -8.01
CA LEU A 285 -4.99 11.42 -6.65
C LEU A 285 -3.88 11.23 -5.61
N VAL A 286 -3.01 10.27 -5.85
CA VAL A 286 -1.91 9.87 -4.97
C VAL A 286 -0.57 10.09 -5.65
N ASP A 287 0.45 10.39 -4.83
CA ASP A 287 1.84 10.25 -5.25
C ASP A 287 2.13 8.78 -5.58
N VAL A 288 2.52 8.53 -6.84
CA VAL A 288 2.68 7.17 -7.36
C VAL A 288 3.86 6.46 -6.72
N GLU A 289 4.94 7.17 -6.37
CA GLU A 289 6.10 6.58 -5.70
C GLU A 289 5.72 6.07 -4.29
N GLN A 290 4.95 6.87 -3.56
CA GLN A 290 4.42 6.49 -2.25
C GLN A 290 3.40 5.36 -2.35
N LEU A 291 2.52 5.34 -3.35
CA LEU A 291 1.59 4.21 -3.57
C LEU A 291 2.35 2.92 -3.88
N ILE A 292 3.37 2.96 -4.76
CA ILE A 292 4.24 1.80 -5.05
C ILE A 292 4.87 1.31 -3.75
N THR A 293 5.32 2.22 -2.88
CA THR A 293 5.90 1.88 -1.57
C THR A 293 4.89 1.18 -0.67
N ILE A 294 3.66 1.68 -0.57
CA ILE A 294 2.59 1.06 0.23
C ILE A 294 2.22 -0.33 -0.30
N ILE A 295 2.08 -0.48 -1.61
CA ILE A 295 1.77 -1.78 -2.24
C ILE A 295 2.92 -2.78 -2.04
N TYR A 296 4.17 -2.31 -2.13
CA TYR A 296 5.34 -3.14 -1.87
C TYR A 296 5.39 -3.61 -0.40
N ILE A 297 5.15 -2.69 0.54
CA ILE A 297 5.06 -3.00 1.97
C ILE A 297 3.91 -3.98 2.25
N PHE A 298 2.75 -3.77 1.65
CA PHE A 298 1.59 -4.67 1.77
C PHE A 298 1.92 -6.11 1.36
N LEU A 299 2.57 -6.29 0.20
CA LEU A 299 2.87 -7.62 -0.34
C LEU A 299 4.03 -8.32 0.38
N PHE A 300 5.08 -7.59 0.76
CA PHE A 300 6.35 -8.20 1.18
C PHE A 300 6.75 -7.90 2.62
N TYR A 301 6.12 -6.90 3.26
CA TYR A 301 6.39 -6.47 4.64
C TYR A 301 5.10 -6.31 5.45
N PRO A 302 4.30 -7.37 5.61
CA PRO A 302 2.96 -7.27 6.23
C PRO A 302 2.99 -6.68 7.65
N LYS A 303 4.07 -6.92 8.41
CA LYS A 303 4.24 -6.31 9.75
C LYS A 303 4.27 -4.78 9.69
N TYR A 304 4.98 -4.20 8.72
CA TYR A 304 5.07 -2.76 8.54
C TYR A 304 3.77 -2.18 7.97
N TYR A 305 3.06 -2.95 7.15
CA TYR A 305 1.73 -2.55 6.68
C TYR A 305 0.71 -2.47 7.83
N PHE A 306 0.70 -3.45 8.75
CA PHE A 306 -0.15 -3.39 9.94
C PHE A 306 0.19 -2.20 10.83
N GLU A 307 1.48 -1.88 10.96
CA GLU A 307 1.94 -0.69 11.69
C GLU A 307 1.41 0.60 11.05
N LEU A 308 1.50 0.71 9.72
CA LEU A 308 0.92 1.81 8.97
C LEU A 308 -0.59 1.93 9.17
N LYS A 309 -1.36 0.83 9.21
CA LYS A 309 -2.81 0.87 9.49
C LYS A 309 -3.13 1.29 10.92
N ASN A 310 -2.38 0.79 11.90
CA ASN A 310 -2.69 1.01 13.32
C ASN A 310 -2.26 2.38 13.82
N PHE A 311 -1.10 2.87 13.38
CA PHE A 311 -0.51 4.12 13.87
C PHE A 311 -0.51 5.24 12.82
N GLY A 312 -0.88 4.93 11.58
CA GLY A 312 -0.83 5.87 10.48
C GLY A 312 0.58 6.22 9.99
N MET A 313 1.63 5.60 10.54
CA MET A 313 3.02 5.81 10.16
C MET A 313 3.88 4.61 10.56
N LEU A 314 5.09 4.51 10.00
CA LEU A 314 6.10 3.61 10.53
C LEU A 314 6.74 4.25 11.77
N VAL A 315 6.79 3.50 12.86
CA VAL A 315 7.42 3.88 14.13
C VAL A 315 8.86 3.39 14.09
N LEU A 316 9.80 4.32 13.99
CA LEU A 316 11.22 4.02 14.16
C LEU A 316 11.56 3.99 15.66
N ASP A 317 12.58 3.25 16.05
CA ASP A 317 13.10 3.30 17.43
C ASP A 317 13.75 4.65 17.74
N GLU A 318 13.80 5.02 19.02
CA GLU A 318 14.29 6.32 19.49
C GLU A 318 15.71 6.62 19.00
N GLU A 319 16.61 5.62 19.05
CA GLU A 319 17.99 5.75 18.59
C GLU A 319 18.04 6.05 17.08
N THR A 320 17.25 5.34 16.27
CA THR A 320 17.19 5.57 14.82
C THR A 320 16.58 6.94 14.47
N GLU A 321 15.55 7.41 15.19
CA GLU A 321 15.00 8.76 15.00
C GLU A 321 16.01 9.84 15.39
N GLU A 322 16.72 9.69 16.51
CA GLU A 322 17.76 10.64 16.93
C GLU A 322 18.87 10.74 15.87
N ILE A 323 19.36 9.60 15.38
CA ILE A 323 20.39 9.57 14.33
C ILE A 323 19.87 10.24 13.05
N ARG A 324 18.63 9.96 12.65
CA ARG A 324 18.01 10.56 11.46
C ARG A 324 17.87 12.08 11.58
N LEU A 325 17.44 12.58 12.73
CA LEU A 325 17.31 14.03 12.99
C LEU A 325 18.68 14.71 12.86
N ILE A 326 19.74 14.10 13.39
CA ILE A 326 21.12 14.58 13.28
C ILE A 326 21.57 14.58 11.80
N GLU A 327 21.28 13.53 11.04
CA GLU A 327 21.60 13.43 9.60
C GLU A 327 20.88 14.49 8.76
N THR A 328 19.61 14.79 9.05
CA THR A 328 18.90 15.88 8.36
C THR A 328 19.53 17.26 8.62
N THR A 329 20.18 17.45 9.76
CA THR A 329 20.90 18.70 10.08
C THR A 329 22.34 18.74 9.55
N ASN A 330 23.01 17.59 9.41
CA ASN A 330 24.40 17.48 9.00
C ASN A 330 24.50 16.59 7.75
N SER A 331 24.64 17.21 6.58
CA SER A 331 24.60 16.56 5.26
C SER A 331 25.80 15.63 4.92
N SER A 332 26.43 14.99 5.89
CA SER A 332 27.76 14.37 5.74
C SER A 332 27.91 12.94 6.28
N MET A 333 26.87 12.29 6.81
CA MET A 333 26.94 10.90 7.26
C MET A 333 26.03 10.00 6.41
N ASP A 334 26.63 9.27 5.46
CA ASP A 334 25.93 8.26 4.65
C ASP A 334 26.16 6.88 5.27
N ARG A 335 25.34 6.52 6.27
CA ARG A 335 25.36 5.19 6.87
C ARG A 335 24.38 4.26 6.14
N PRO A 336 24.58 2.93 6.21
CA PRO A 336 23.57 2.00 5.72
C PRO A 336 22.27 2.14 6.53
N LYS A 337 21.22 2.63 5.87
CA LYS A 337 19.87 2.76 6.44
C LYS A 337 19.13 1.43 6.44
N SER A 338 18.33 1.20 7.48
CA SER A 338 17.48 0.01 7.54
C SER A 338 16.39 0.07 6.46
N ILE A 339 15.84 -1.08 6.07
CA ILE A 339 14.76 -1.12 5.08
C ILE A 339 13.52 -0.33 5.54
N LYS A 340 13.22 -0.41 6.85
CA LYS A 340 12.09 0.30 7.48
C LYS A 340 12.29 1.81 7.43
N GLU A 341 13.51 2.26 7.73
CA GLU A 341 13.90 3.66 7.66
C GLU A 341 13.79 4.20 6.23
N ARG A 342 14.25 3.46 5.23
CA ARG A 342 14.12 3.84 3.82
C ARG A 342 12.66 3.96 3.38
N PHE A 343 11.79 3.04 3.80
CA PHE A 343 10.35 3.15 3.54
C PHE A 343 9.75 4.38 4.21
N TYR A 344 10.13 4.64 5.46
CA TYR A 344 9.66 5.80 6.21
C TYR A 344 10.02 7.10 5.49
N GLU A 345 11.28 7.27 5.06
CA GLU A 345 11.75 8.45 4.33
C GLU A 345 10.95 8.75 3.06
N ILE A 346 10.58 7.72 2.30
CA ILE A 346 9.75 7.88 1.10
C ILE A 346 8.33 8.34 1.47
N LEU A 347 7.75 7.77 2.52
CA LEU A 347 6.37 8.03 2.94
C LEU A 347 6.17 9.38 3.64
N ILE A 348 7.21 9.92 4.31
CA ILE A 348 7.15 11.25 4.95
C ILE A 348 7.46 12.40 4.00
N LYS A 349 7.98 12.11 2.80
CA LYS A 349 8.37 13.12 1.84
C LYS A 349 7.16 14.00 1.51
N ASN A 350 7.21 15.25 1.97
CA ASN A 350 6.12 16.21 1.89
C ASN A 350 6.46 17.42 0.99
N GLU A 351 7.11 17.18 -0.15
CA GLU A 351 7.60 18.24 -1.04
C GLU A 351 6.54 18.84 -1.98
N LYS A 352 5.39 18.17 -2.19
CA LYS A 352 4.40 18.54 -3.20
C LYS A 352 3.04 18.75 -2.54
N VAL A 353 2.40 19.88 -2.86
CA VAL A 353 1.01 20.13 -2.43
C VAL A 353 0.04 19.16 -3.13
N TYR A 354 0.35 18.74 -4.36
CA TYR A 354 -0.46 17.79 -5.12
C TYR A 354 0.38 16.93 -6.09
N PRO A 355 0.04 15.65 -6.35
CA PRO A 355 -1.02 14.84 -5.71
C PRO A 355 -0.84 14.72 -4.19
N ARG A 356 -1.94 14.49 -3.45
CA ARG A 356 -1.87 14.43 -1.98
C ARG A 356 -0.94 13.30 -1.58
N GLN A 357 0.09 13.64 -0.83
CA GLN A 357 1.07 12.68 -0.30
C GLN A 357 0.47 11.85 0.83
N PHE A 358 1.11 10.71 1.13
CA PHE A 358 0.65 9.72 2.09
C PHE A 358 0.26 10.34 3.44
N MET A 359 1.09 11.24 3.97
CA MET A 359 0.80 11.91 5.25
C MET A 359 -0.42 12.84 5.20
N GLY A 360 -0.73 13.42 4.04
CA GLY A 360 -1.86 14.34 3.86
C GLY A 360 -3.20 13.64 3.59
N ASN A 361 -3.21 12.37 3.22
CA ASN A 361 -4.41 11.55 3.12
C ASN A 361 -4.03 10.05 3.15
N LYS A 362 -3.93 9.46 4.34
CA LYS A 362 -3.47 8.06 4.47
C LYS A 362 -4.47 7.06 3.91
N GLY A 363 -5.77 7.34 4.09
CA GLY A 363 -6.86 6.44 3.70
C GLY A 363 -6.85 6.10 2.21
N ILE A 364 -6.56 7.08 1.34
CA ILE A 364 -6.53 6.82 -0.11
C ILE A 364 -5.38 5.90 -0.54
N TYR A 365 -4.33 5.75 0.26
CA TYR A 365 -3.19 4.91 -0.07
C TYR A 365 -3.36 3.45 0.34
N TYR A 366 -4.19 3.17 1.35
CA TYR A 366 -4.38 1.79 1.79
C TYR A 366 -5.06 0.94 0.71
N VAL A 367 -4.49 -0.23 0.50
CA VAL A 367 -4.98 -1.27 -0.42
C VAL A 367 -6.42 -1.62 -0.10
N ASP A 368 -7.28 -1.65 -1.13
CA ASP A 368 -8.72 -1.95 -1.08
C ASP A 368 -9.61 -1.02 -0.20
N GLU A 369 -9.11 0.09 0.34
CA GLU A 369 -9.91 0.95 1.24
C GLU A 369 -10.58 2.16 0.57
N TYR A 370 -10.01 2.67 -0.52
CA TYR A 370 -10.58 3.80 -1.23
C TYR A 370 -11.52 3.34 -2.34
N ILE A 371 -12.79 3.69 -2.20
CA ILE A 371 -13.79 3.52 -3.25
C ILE A 371 -14.12 4.91 -3.78
N LYS A 372 -13.71 5.18 -5.02
CA LYS A 372 -14.08 6.42 -5.71
C LYS A 372 -15.59 6.45 -5.92
N ASN A 373 -16.28 7.33 -5.21
CA ASN A 373 -17.74 7.49 -5.30
C ASN A 373 -18.15 8.62 -6.25
N LEU A 374 -17.22 9.52 -6.59
CA LEU A 374 -17.47 10.65 -7.48
C LEU A 374 -16.60 10.60 -8.75
N SER A 375 -17.24 10.65 -9.91
CA SER A 375 -16.56 10.80 -11.20
C SER A 375 -16.11 12.25 -11.45
N LEU A 376 -15.16 12.44 -12.38
CA LEU A 376 -14.67 13.79 -12.74
C LEU A 376 -15.79 14.68 -13.28
N GLU A 377 -16.71 14.12 -14.07
CA GLU A 377 -17.84 14.84 -14.65
C GLU A 377 -18.88 15.23 -13.58
N GLU A 378 -19.09 14.37 -12.58
CA GLU A 378 -19.94 14.72 -11.44
C GLU A 378 -19.31 15.81 -10.57
N ALA A 379 -17.99 15.74 -10.33
CA ALA A 379 -17.26 16.77 -9.59
C ALA A 379 -17.31 18.13 -10.30
N LYS A 380 -17.07 18.17 -11.63
CA LYS A 380 -17.27 19.38 -12.45
C LYS A 380 -18.70 19.90 -12.35
N LYS A 381 -19.70 19.02 -12.44
CA LYS A 381 -21.12 19.40 -12.35
C LYS A 381 -21.47 19.98 -10.98
N ILE A 382 -20.85 19.49 -9.91
CA ILE A 382 -20.98 20.09 -8.58
C ILE A 382 -20.32 21.47 -8.54
N PHE A 383 -19.10 21.59 -9.10
CA PHE A 383 -18.35 22.84 -9.09
C PHE A 383 -19.01 23.97 -9.91
N SER A 384 -19.72 23.63 -10.98
CA SER A 384 -20.43 24.60 -11.84
C SER A 384 -21.87 24.91 -11.38
N ASP A 385 -22.42 24.21 -10.40
CA ASP A 385 -23.82 24.37 -9.94
C ASP A 385 -23.86 24.89 -8.50
N ARG A 386 -24.34 26.14 -8.33
CA ARG A 386 -24.43 26.79 -7.02
C ARG A 386 -25.15 25.95 -5.98
N ASN A 387 -26.29 25.33 -6.31
CA ASN A 387 -27.10 24.63 -5.33
C ASN A 387 -26.39 23.36 -4.85
N LYS A 388 -25.70 22.67 -5.75
CA LYS A 388 -24.91 21.48 -5.41
C LYS A 388 -23.66 21.82 -4.63
N LEU A 389 -23.05 22.95 -4.95
CA LEU A 389 -21.89 23.45 -4.25
C LEU A 389 -22.26 23.90 -2.83
N GLU A 390 -23.39 24.59 -2.65
CA GLU A 390 -23.93 24.90 -1.32
C GLU A 390 -24.25 23.61 -0.53
N ASP A 391 -24.88 22.62 -1.18
CA ASP A 391 -25.20 21.32 -0.56
C ASP A 391 -23.94 20.54 -0.15
N ILE A 392 -22.89 20.49 -0.98
CA ILE A 392 -21.67 19.75 -0.65
C ILE A 392 -20.80 20.46 0.41
N ILE A 393 -20.81 21.80 0.44
CA ILE A 393 -20.07 22.57 1.46
C ILE A 393 -20.79 22.52 2.80
N SER A 394 -22.12 22.46 2.82
CA SER A 394 -22.91 22.40 4.05
C SER A 394 -23.02 20.99 4.66
N ARG A 395 -22.72 19.94 3.89
CA ARG A 395 -22.65 18.54 4.37
C ARG A 395 -21.26 18.19 4.95
N ASP A 396 -21.17 16.99 5.54
CA ASP A 396 -19.91 16.39 6.04
C ASP A 396 -18.85 16.21 4.93
N ASN A 397 -17.59 16.01 5.35
CA ASN A 397 -16.40 15.93 4.50
C ASN A 397 -16.56 15.00 3.27
N ASN A 398 -16.64 15.58 2.06
CA ASN A 398 -16.54 14.83 0.80
C ASN A 398 -15.10 14.83 0.28
N ASN A 399 -14.35 13.75 0.57
CA ASN A 399 -12.95 13.61 0.19
C ASN A 399 -12.72 13.61 -1.34
N ASP A 400 -13.67 13.07 -2.11
CA ASP A 400 -13.56 13.01 -3.58
C ASP A 400 -13.68 14.40 -4.20
N PHE A 401 -14.63 15.20 -3.72
CA PHE A 401 -14.78 16.59 -4.17
C PHE A 401 -13.64 17.48 -3.66
N LEU A 402 -13.16 17.27 -2.44
CA LEU A 402 -11.97 17.94 -1.92
C LEU A 402 -10.73 17.66 -2.78
N ALA A 403 -10.54 16.41 -3.21
CA ALA A 403 -9.45 16.04 -4.09
C ALA A 403 -9.59 16.72 -5.48
N TYR A 404 -10.81 16.76 -6.03
CA TYR A 404 -11.09 17.52 -7.25
C TYR A 404 -10.76 19.01 -7.11
N LEU A 405 -11.20 19.66 -6.03
CA LEU A 405 -10.88 21.07 -5.77
C LEU A 405 -9.38 21.33 -5.67
N ALA A 406 -8.63 20.45 -4.99
CA ALA A 406 -7.18 20.56 -4.89
C ALA A 406 -6.49 20.53 -6.27
N VAL A 407 -6.93 19.63 -7.16
CA VAL A 407 -6.46 19.58 -8.56
C VAL A 407 -6.76 20.89 -9.27
N GLU A 408 -8.01 21.34 -9.24
CA GLU A 408 -8.43 22.51 -10.01
C GLU A 408 -7.75 23.79 -9.53
N TYR A 409 -7.60 24.00 -8.21
CA TYR A 409 -6.86 25.14 -7.66
C TYR A 409 -5.37 25.11 -8.05
N SER A 410 -4.74 23.93 -8.08
CA SER A 410 -3.33 23.78 -8.43
C SER A 410 -3.00 24.25 -9.86
N LYS A 411 -3.94 24.09 -10.80
CA LYS A 411 -3.76 24.48 -12.21
C LYS A 411 -3.50 25.97 -12.38
N PHE A 412 -3.90 26.80 -11.41
CA PHE A 412 -3.89 28.26 -11.52
C PHE A 412 -3.07 28.97 -10.44
N LYS A 413 -2.18 28.26 -9.70
CA LYS A 413 -1.34 28.83 -8.62
C LYS A 413 -0.23 29.80 -9.06
N ARG A 414 0.12 29.91 -10.36
CA ARG A 414 1.19 30.82 -10.82
C ARG A 414 0.70 32.26 -11.05
N SER A 415 1.46 33.22 -10.53
CA SER A 415 1.30 34.67 -10.78
C SER A 415 1.29 34.98 -12.29
N LYS A 416 0.58 36.05 -12.63
CA LYS A 416 0.12 36.49 -13.95
C LYS A 416 1.20 36.84 -14.99
N THR A 417 2.47 36.45 -14.81
CA THR A 417 3.57 36.99 -15.62
C THR A 417 3.95 36.20 -16.89
N VAL A 418 3.30 35.08 -17.25
CA VAL A 418 3.69 34.33 -18.48
C VAL A 418 2.56 34.01 -19.47
N ASP A 419 1.28 34.08 -19.12
CA ASP A 419 0.18 33.85 -20.09
C ASP A 419 -0.60 35.11 -20.40
N TYR A 420 0.08 36.12 -20.94
CA TYR A 420 -0.60 37.15 -21.72
C TYR A 420 -0.82 36.57 -23.12
N ASN A 421 -2.09 36.25 -23.43
CA ASN A 421 -2.72 36.30 -24.77
C ASN A 421 -3.63 35.13 -25.17
N ILE A 422 -4.21 34.39 -24.23
CA ILE A 422 -5.45 33.65 -24.55
C ILE A 422 -6.42 33.84 -23.38
N GLU A 423 -7.53 34.52 -23.64
CA GLU A 423 -8.75 34.44 -22.82
C GLU A 423 -9.24 32.99 -22.82
N ASN A 424 -8.64 32.15 -21.98
CA ASN A 424 -9.04 30.76 -21.91
C ASN A 424 -10.41 30.71 -21.22
N ILE A 425 -11.46 30.33 -21.96
CA ILE A 425 -12.83 30.24 -21.48
C ILE A 425 -12.89 29.37 -20.20
N GLU A 426 -12.10 28.30 -20.17
CA GLU A 426 -11.95 27.41 -19.00
C GLU A 426 -11.44 28.15 -17.76
N ARG A 427 -10.50 29.10 -17.92
CA ARG A 427 -9.98 29.90 -16.81
C ARG A 427 -11.00 30.91 -16.29
N LYS A 428 -11.79 31.52 -17.18
CA LYS A 428 -12.89 32.42 -16.79
C LYS A 428 -13.99 31.67 -16.05
N GLU A 429 -14.35 30.48 -16.52
CA GLU A 429 -15.34 29.62 -15.87
C GLU A 429 -14.83 29.12 -14.51
N PHE A 430 -13.58 28.67 -14.44
CA PHE A 430 -12.93 28.29 -13.18
C PHE A 430 -12.93 29.44 -12.17
N GLU A 431 -12.44 30.63 -12.52
CA GLU A 431 -12.39 31.78 -11.61
C GLU A 431 -13.79 32.20 -11.13
N LYS A 432 -14.82 32.08 -11.98
CA LYS A 432 -16.21 32.34 -11.58
C LYS A 432 -16.68 31.34 -10.51
N ASN A 433 -16.46 30.05 -10.74
CA ASN A 433 -16.86 28.99 -9.80
C ASN A 433 -16.01 29.03 -8.52
N ARG A 434 -14.73 29.38 -8.65
CA ARG A 434 -13.79 29.64 -7.56
C ARG A 434 -14.28 30.75 -6.63
N ASN A 435 -14.61 31.92 -7.18
CA ASN A 435 -15.12 33.03 -6.37
C ASN A 435 -16.43 32.64 -5.65
N LEU A 436 -17.28 31.84 -6.29
CA LEU A 436 -18.51 31.34 -5.70
C LEU A 436 -18.24 30.41 -4.50
N ILE A 437 -17.31 29.44 -4.63
CA ILE A 437 -16.96 28.56 -3.51
C ILE A 437 -16.26 29.31 -2.37
N GLU A 438 -15.42 30.30 -2.69
CA GLU A 438 -14.75 31.16 -1.71
C GLU A 438 -15.78 31.95 -0.88
N GLU A 439 -16.78 32.56 -1.54
CA GLU A 439 -17.87 33.28 -0.87
C GLU A 439 -18.70 32.34 0.03
N LEU A 440 -19.02 31.15 -0.46
CA LEU A 440 -19.83 30.18 0.27
C LEU A 440 -19.10 29.59 1.47
N ALA A 441 -17.80 29.28 1.35
CA ALA A 441 -17.00 28.80 2.46
C ALA A 441 -16.95 29.82 3.61
N VAL A 442 -16.70 31.10 3.31
CA VAL A 442 -16.70 32.18 4.34
C VAL A 442 -18.09 32.36 4.96
N ARG A 443 -19.16 32.24 4.15
CA ARG A 443 -20.54 32.32 4.64
C ARG A 443 -20.89 31.16 5.59
N GLU A 444 -20.42 29.95 5.31
CA GLU A 444 -20.66 28.79 6.18
C GLU A 444 -19.89 28.90 7.50
N ILE A 445 -18.68 29.49 7.50
CA ILE A 445 -17.96 29.84 8.74
C ILE A 445 -18.81 30.74 9.65
N LYS A 446 -19.49 31.74 9.08
CA LYS A 446 -20.40 32.61 9.85
C LYS A 446 -21.53 31.83 10.52
N LYS A 447 -22.03 30.77 9.87
CA LYS A 447 -23.06 29.89 10.45
C LYS A 447 -22.51 28.96 11.54
N GLY A 448 -21.18 28.90 11.70
CA GLY A 448 -20.49 28.02 12.63
C GLY A 448 -20.12 26.66 12.03
N ASN A 449 -20.29 26.47 10.71
CA ASN A 449 -19.94 25.24 10.02
C ASN A 449 -18.44 25.24 9.70
N LYS A 450 -17.78 24.13 10.03
CA LYS A 450 -16.36 23.91 9.73
C LYS A 450 -16.16 22.49 9.24
N ASN A 451 -15.54 22.33 8.08
CA ASN A 451 -15.19 21.04 7.49
C ASN A 451 -13.92 21.18 6.65
N GLN A 452 -13.38 20.07 6.16
CA GLN A 452 -12.10 20.04 5.43
C GLN A 452 -12.15 20.80 4.10
N ILE A 453 -13.32 20.89 3.46
CA ILE A 453 -13.51 21.65 2.22
C ILE A 453 -13.44 23.15 2.51
N ILE A 454 -14.18 23.61 3.52
CA ILE A 454 -14.17 25.00 3.99
C ILE A 454 -12.75 25.40 4.37
N ASP A 455 -12.07 24.58 5.19
CA ASP A 455 -10.70 24.86 5.63
C ASP A 455 -9.72 24.92 4.46
N PHE A 456 -9.83 24.00 3.49
CA PHE A 456 -9.00 24.02 2.29
C PHE A 456 -9.23 25.31 1.46
N VAL A 457 -10.48 25.62 1.15
CA VAL A 457 -10.84 26.78 0.31
C VAL A 457 -10.38 28.09 0.95
N VAL A 458 -10.57 28.23 2.26
CA VAL A 458 -10.23 29.46 3.00
C VAL A 458 -8.72 29.64 3.10
N ASN A 459 -7.95 28.57 3.31
CA ASN A 459 -6.49 28.63 3.28
C ASN A 459 -5.96 29.01 1.90
N GLU A 460 -6.51 28.43 0.82
CA GLU A 460 -6.14 28.78 -0.55
C GLU A 460 -6.50 30.24 -0.90
N LEU A 461 -7.65 30.73 -0.40
CA LEU A 461 -8.02 32.14 -0.51
C LEU A 461 -7.03 33.05 0.25
N GLY A 462 -6.64 32.66 1.46
CA GLY A 462 -5.67 33.41 2.26
C GLY A 462 -4.29 33.48 1.60
N GLU A 463 -3.80 32.36 1.05
CA GLU A 463 -2.55 32.32 0.27
C GLU A 463 -2.62 33.26 -0.94
N LYS A 464 -3.73 33.21 -1.71
CA LYS A 464 -3.98 34.10 -2.84
C LYS A 464 -3.95 35.57 -2.42
N ILE A 465 -4.72 35.93 -1.40
CA ILE A 465 -4.83 37.32 -0.92
C ILE A 465 -3.46 37.83 -0.47
N TYR A 466 -2.70 37.04 0.31
CA TYR A 466 -1.36 37.41 0.75
C TYR A 466 -0.41 37.63 -0.42
N LEU A 467 -0.33 36.68 -1.36
CA LEU A 467 0.59 36.76 -2.52
C LEU A 467 0.28 37.97 -3.39
N GLU A 468 -1.00 38.21 -3.71
CA GLU A 468 -1.38 39.38 -4.49
C GLU A 468 -1.14 40.69 -3.71
N SER A 469 -1.29 40.69 -2.38
CA SER A 469 -1.02 41.88 -1.56
C SER A 469 0.48 42.19 -1.52
N LYS A 470 1.31 41.15 -1.44
CA LYS A 470 2.76 41.23 -1.56
C LYS A 470 3.18 41.78 -2.92
N GLU A 471 2.65 41.26 -4.02
CA GLU A 471 2.95 41.73 -5.38
C GLU A 471 2.59 43.23 -5.56
N ILE A 472 1.41 43.64 -5.08
CA ILE A 472 0.99 45.05 -5.14
C ILE A 472 1.94 45.92 -4.31
N ALA A 473 2.31 45.48 -3.10
CA ALA A 473 3.25 46.20 -2.27
C ALA A 473 4.62 46.30 -2.97
N GLU A 474 5.18 45.21 -3.48
CA GLU A 474 6.47 45.17 -4.17
C GLU A 474 6.50 46.19 -5.33
N ASN A 475 5.46 46.22 -6.15
CA ASN A 475 5.32 47.18 -7.25
C ASN A 475 5.28 48.65 -6.78
N MET A 476 4.81 48.93 -5.57
CA MET A 476 4.82 50.28 -4.98
C MET A 476 6.19 50.69 -4.42
N PHE A 477 7.09 49.75 -4.14
CA PHE A 477 8.40 50.00 -3.51
C PHE A 477 9.61 49.85 -4.46
N VAL A 478 9.41 49.60 -5.76
CA VAL A 478 10.46 49.31 -6.76
C VAL A 478 11.60 50.36 -6.84
N ASP A 479 11.38 51.60 -6.39
CA ASP A 479 12.37 52.69 -6.56
C ASP A 479 13.22 53.06 -5.33
N LYS A 480 13.24 52.29 -4.23
CA LYS A 480 14.04 52.66 -3.05
C LYS A 480 14.82 51.48 -2.46
N GLN A 481 16.16 51.55 -2.56
CA GLN A 481 17.11 50.66 -1.89
C GLN A 481 16.73 50.45 -0.40
N VAL A 482 16.72 49.19 0.03
CA VAL A 482 16.14 48.75 1.31
C VAL A 482 17.22 48.69 2.40
N GLU A 483 17.17 49.64 3.34
CA GLU A 483 17.79 49.55 4.68
C GLU A 483 16.79 48.94 5.69
N GLU A 484 17.30 48.32 6.75
CA GLU A 484 16.55 47.54 7.77
C GLU A 484 15.31 48.25 8.36
N GLY A 485 15.30 49.59 8.43
CA GLY A 485 14.15 50.38 8.90
C GLY A 485 12.91 50.36 7.98
N LYS A 486 13.07 50.12 6.67
CA LYS A 486 11.96 50.06 5.70
C LYS A 486 11.28 48.69 5.59
N ASN A 487 11.87 47.64 6.16
CA ASN A 487 11.29 46.29 6.15
C ASN A 487 9.97 46.24 6.95
N ASN A 488 9.89 46.99 8.06
CA ASN A 488 8.66 47.15 8.82
C ASN A 488 7.59 47.95 8.06
N GLU A 489 7.97 48.99 7.31
CA GLU A 489 7.04 49.79 6.52
C GLU A 489 6.47 48.99 5.33
N PHE A 490 7.31 48.19 4.68
CA PHE A 490 6.91 47.24 3.65
C PHE A 490 5.92 46.19 4.18
N LYS A 491 6.25 45.52 5.29
CA LYS A 491 5.35 44.57 5.96
C LYS A 491 4.04 45.22 6.39
N LYS A 492 4.09 46.45 6.92
CA LYS A 492 2.88 47.22 7.26
C LYS A 492 1.99 47.41 6.05
N LYS A 493 2.58 47.75 4.89
CA LYS A 493 1.80 48.00 3.67
C LYS A 493 1.17 46.73 3.10
N ILE A 494 1.89 45.60 3.12
CA ILE A 494 1.33 44.29 2.73
C ILE A 494 0.06 44.00 3.55
N ASN A 495 0.15 44.09 4.87
CA ASN A 495 -0.98 43.77 5.74
C ASN A 495 -2.15 44.75 5.62
N GLU A 496 -1.89 46.04 5.32
CA GLU A 496 -2.96 47.02 5.03
C GLU A 496 -3.72 46.66 3.75
N ILE A 497 -2.99 46.26 2.69
CA ILE A 497 -3.59 45.80 1.43
C ILE A 497 -4.35 44.49 1.67
N GLU A 498 -3.76 43.56 2.43
CA GLU A 498 -4.35 42.28 2.79
C GLU A 498 -5.68 42.47 3.53
N TYR A 499 -5.73 43.37 4.53
CA TYR A 499 -6.95 43.70 5.27
C TYR A 499 -8.06 44.21 4.34
N ASN A 500 -7.73 45.14 3.45
CA ASN A 500 -8.70 45.70 2.51
C ASN A 500 -9.21 44.64 1.51
N LYS A 501 -8.41 43.62 1.20
CA LYS A 501 -8.83 42.49 0.36
C LYS A 501 -9.67 41.46 1.09
N TRP A 502 -9.49 41.33 2.39
CA TRP A 502 -10.36 40.50 3.23
C TRP A 502 -11.73 41.15 3.47
N GLU A 503 -11.83 42.47 3.49
CA GLU A 503 -13.06 43.19 3.84
C GLU A 503 -14.28 42.77 2.99
N PRO A 504 -14.23 42.58 1.65
CA PRO A 504 -15.39 42.09 0.89
C PRO A 504 -15.95 40.75 1.38
N TYR A 505 -15.10 39.88 1.93
CA TYR A 505 -15.49 38.58 2.46
C TYR A 505 -15.97 38.67 3.92
N THR A 506 -15.37 39.56 4.70
CA THR A 506 -15.59 39.66 6.15
C THR A 506 -16.51 40.81 6.56
N GLN A 507 -16.96 41.67 5.65
CA GLN A 507 -17.76 42.88 5.96
C GLN A 507 -19.04 42.56 6.75
N GLN A 508 -19.61 41.38 6.54
CA GLN A 508 -20.83 40.94 7.22
C GLN A 508 -20.59 40.31 8.59
N LEU A 509 -19.33 40.15 9.01
CA LEU A 509 -18.94 39.62 10.31
C LEU A 509 -18.89 40.74 11.35
N SER A 510 -19.35 40.45 12.57
CA SER A 510 -19.16 41.33 13.73
C SER A 510 -17.67 41.45 14.10
N LEU A 511 -17.31 42.35 15.02
CA LEU A 511 -15.90 42.54 15.37
C LEU A 511 -15.31 41.26 15.97
N SER A 512 -16.02 40.60 16.89
CA SER A 512 -15.54 39.35 17.49
C SER A 512 -15.44 38.20 16.48
N GLU A 513 -16.35 38.14 15.50
CA GLU A 513 -16.30 37.16 14.41
C GLU A 513 -15.11 37.39 13.47
N LYS A 514 -14.80 38.65 13.12
CA LYS A 514 -13.61 39.02 12.34
C LYS A 514 -12.33 38.61 13.05
N ILE A 515 -12.24 38.89 14.35
CA ILE A 515 -11.06 38.55 15.16
C ILE A 515 -10.88 37.03 15.20
N LYS A 516 -11.96 36.30 15.50
CA LYS A 516 -11.93 34.84 15.50
C LYS A 516 -11.46 34.27 14.18
N PHE A 517 -12.03 34.73 13.07
CA PHE A 517 -11.63 34.29 11.72
C PHE A 517 -10.13 34.48 11.46
N HIS A 518 -9.59 35.68 11.72
CA HIS A 518 -8.18 35.96 11.48
C HIS A 518 -7.24 35.17 12.41
N ILE A 519 -7.63 34.95 13.67
CA ILE A 519 -6.83 34.19 14.63
C ILE A 519 -6.85 32.68 14.30
N ASP A 520 -8.03 32.11 14.09
CA ASP A 520 -8.20 30.67 13.88
C ASP A 520 -7.48 30.19 12.59
N TYR A 521 -7.42 31.04 11.55
CA TYR A 521 -6.73 30.75 10.29
C TYR A 521 -5.33 31.40 10.18
N LEU A 522 -4.86 32.10 11.22
CA LEU A 522 -3.55 32.75 11.26
C LEU A 522 -3.31 33.76 10.11
N PHE A 523 -4.34 34.47 9.68
CA PHE A 523 -4.26 35.49 8.62
C PHE A 523 -3.91 36.88 9.18
N GLY A 524 -3.24 37.72 8.38
CA GLY A 524 -3.08 39.15 8.68
C GLY A 524 -1.88 39.59 9.51
N GLY A 525 -0.93 38.69 9.79
CA GLY A 525 0.37 39.01 10.38
C GLY A 525 0.30 39.96 11.60
N GLN A 526 1.32 40.81 11.77
CA GLN A 526 1.43 41.70 12.95
C GLN A 526 0.47 42.90 12.91
N TYR A 527 0.08 43.37 11.70
CA TYR A 527 -0.56 44.67 11.53
C TYR A 527 -2.09 44.61 11.43
N ILE A 528 -2.69 43.54 10.86
CA ILE A 528 -4.14 43.34 10.98
C ILE A 528 -4.51 43.17 12.45
N ILE A 529 -3.72 42.39 13.19
CA ILE A 529 -3.90 42.22 14.63
C ILE A 529 -3.82 43.56 15.36
N SER A 530 -2.87 44.44 15.01
CA SER A 530 -2.77 45.77 15.62
C SER A 530 -4.00 46.65 15.35
N LEU A 531 -4.57 46.61 14.14
CA LEU A 531 -5.80 47.32 13.80
C LEU A 531 -7.00 46.77 14.61
N LEU A 532 -7.14 45.45 14.64
CA LEU A 532 -8.20 44.76 15.39
C LEU A 532 -8.07 45.00 16.90
N THR A 533 -6.85 45.07 17.45
CA THR A 533 -6.61 45.45 18.85
C THR A 533 -7.11 46.86 19.14
N LYS A 534 -6.85 47.84 18.26
CA LYS A 534 -7.35 49.21 18.44
C LYS A 534 -8.88 49.26 18.45
N LEU A 535 -9.52 48.58 17.49
CA LEU A 535 -10.99 48.46 17.44
C LEU A 535 -11.55 47.76 18.68
N SER A 536 -10.85 46.73 19.19
CA SER A 536 -11.22 46.02 20.42
C SER A 536 -11.14 46.92 21.66
N GLN A 537 -10.12 47.77 21.76
CA GLN A 537 -9.99 48.75 22.84
C GLN A 537 -11.09 49.82 22.82
N GLU A 538 -11.53 50.24 21.64
CA GLU A 538 -12.67 51.14 21.47
C GLU A 538 -13.98 50.43 21.84
N MET A 539 -14.15 49.16 21.43
CA MET A 539 -15.32 48.34 21.73
C MET A 539 -15.52 48.09 23.22
N ILE A 540 -14.46 47.83 23.99
CA ILE A 540 -14.55 47.60 25.44
C ILE A 540 -15.14 48.83 26.18
N LYS A 541 -14.98 50.03 25.63
CA LYS A 541 -15.55 51.27 26.21
C LYS A 541 -17.05 51.42 25.92
N ASP A 542 -17.58 50.71 24.92
CA ASP A 542 -18.97 50.76 24.48
C ASP A 542 -19.70 49.47 24.93
N LYS A 543 -20.25 49.50 26.15
CA LYS A 543 -20.91 48.33 26.76
C LYS A 543 -22.10 47.80 25.96
N GLU A 544 -22.82 48.67 25.26
CA GLU A 544 -23.99 48.28 24.46
C GLU A 544 -23.57 47.49 23.23
N LYS A 545 -22.55 47.95 22.49
CA LYS A 545 -22.02 47.18 21.35
C LYS A 545 -21.33 45.90 21.77
N LEU A 546 -20.56 45.93 22.86
CA LEU A 546 -19.90 44.73 23.39
C LEU A 546 -20.92 43.65 23.79
N ALA A 547 -22.10 44.03 24.27
CA ALA A 547 -23.14 43.07 24.64
C ALA A 547 -23.68 42.26 23.45
N LEU A 548 -23.67 42.85 22.24
CA LEU A 548 -24.14 42.22 21.00
C LEU A 548 -23.12 41.25 20.39
N GLU A 549 -21.87 41.26 20.84
CA GLU A 549 -20.81 40.41 20.31
C GLU A 549 -20.94 38.97 20.82
N LYS A 550 -20.80 38.01 19.89
CA LYS A 550 -20.95 36.57 20.17
C LYS A 550 -19.69 35.95 20.76
N HIS A 551 -18.49 36.41 20.34
CA HIS A 551 -17.20 35.81 20.67
C HIS A 551 -16.31 36.76 21.50
N LYS A 552 -16.80 37.17 22.67
CA LYS A 552 -16.18 38.18 23.54
C LYS A 552 -14.78 37.79 24.02
N ALA A 553 -14.53 36.50 24.23
CA ALA A 553 -13.21 35.97 24.60
C ALA A 553 -12.10 36.43 23.65
N TYR A 554 -12.36 36.46 22.34
CA TYR A 554 -11.41 36.88 21.32
C TYR A 554 -11.10 38.39 21.38
N ILE A 555 -12.10 39.21 21.71
CA ILE A 555 -11.92 40.66 21.94
C ILE A 555 -11.03 40.88 23.17
N TYR A 556 -11.31 40.19 24.26
CA TYR A 556 -10.55 40.33 25.51
C TYR A 556 -9.11 39.88 25.33
N TYR A 557 -8.91 38.75 24.65
CA TYR A 557 -7.58 38.25 24.29
C TYR A 557 -6.78 39.27 23.46
N LEU A 558 -7.37 39.91 22.45
CA LEU A 558 -6.65 40.89 21.64
C LEU A 558 -6.23 42.15 22.40
N VAL A 559 -6.93 42.50 23.48
CA VAL A 559 -6.60 43.68 24.28
C VAL A 559 -5.57 43.37 25.36
N THR A 560 -5.53 42.15 25.90
CA THR A 560 -4.49 41.72 26.85
C THR A 560 -3.23 41.22 26.16
N ARG A 561 -3.35 40.36 25.15
CA ARG A 561 -2.30 39.70 24.35
C ARG A 561 -1.29 38.83 25.11
N ASN A 562 -1.01 39.13 26.38
CA ASN A 562 -0.06 38.40 27.21
C ASN A 562 -0.45 38.45 28.70
N PHE A 563 0.17 37.58 29.50
CA PHE A 563 -0.11 37.47 30.92
C PHE A 563 0.31 38.70 31.74
N ASP A 564 1.33 39.46 31.32
CA ASP A 564 1.75 40.66 32.07
C ASP A 564 0.70 41.78 31.97
N ASP A 565 0.14 41.99 30.78
CA ASP A 565 -0.90 42.97 30.55
C ASP A 565 -2.23 42.54 31.18
N TYR A 566 -2.51 41.23 31.25
CA TYR A 566 -3.57 40.69 32.08
C TYR A 566 -3.36 41.00 33.57
N ARG A 567 -2.15 40.79 34.11
CA ARG A 567 -1.83 41.10 35.52
C ARG A 567 -2.06 42.57 35.86
N LYS A 568 -1.65 43.48 34.96
CA LYS A 568 -1.88 44.93 35.07
C LYS A 568 -3.37 45.32 35.04
N ASN A 569 -4.26 44.39 34.69
CA ASN A 569 -5.70 44.61 34.60
C ASN A 569 -6.06 45.80 33.68
N ILE A 570 -5.38 45.91 32.53
CA ILE A 570 -5.65 46.97 31.56
C ILE A 570 -7.12 46.88 31.13
N ASN A 571 -7.84 48.01 31.15
CA ASN A 571 -9.26 48.13 30.80
C ASN A 571 -10.22 47.24 31.63
N ASN A 572 -9.86 46.90 32.88
CA ASN A 572 -10.67 46.04 33.77
C ASN A 572 -11.01 44.67 33.17
N ILE A 573 -10.11 44.11 32.35
CA ILE A 573 -10.38 42.84 31.64
C ILE A 573 -10.57 41.66 32.58
N LYS A 574 -9.99 41.67 33.80
CA LYS A 574 -10.23 40.58 34.77
C LYS A 574 -11.71 40.41 35.08
N GLU A 575 -12.41 41.51 35.39
CA GLU A 575 -13.85 41.51 35.67
C GLU A 575 -14.65 41.03 34.45
N LEU A 576 -14.27 41.48 33.25
CA LEU A 576 -14.92 41.07 32.00
C LEU A 576 -14.74 39.58 31.68
N VAL A 577 -13.57 39.02 31.99
CA VAL A 577 -13.28 37.59 31.82
C VAL A 577 -14.05 36.76 32.83
N ASP A 578 -14.17 37.23 34.08
CA ASP A 578 -14.95 36.57 35.13
C ASP A 578 -16.44 36.47 34.74
N ASP A 579 -16.98 37.49 34.07
CA ASP A 579 -18.37 37.54 33.59
C ASP A 579 -18.63 36.68 32.32
N LEU A 580 -17.61 36.09 31.70
CA LEU A 580 -17.81 35.22 30.53
C LEU A 580 -18.61 33.95 30.89
N PRO A 581 -19.42 33.39 29.98
CA PRO A 581 -19.94 32.03 30.16
C PRO A 581 -18.81 31.01 30.10
N ASP A 582 -19.00 29.85 30.73
CA ASP A 582 -17.95 28.83 30.90
C ASP A 582 -17.26 28.41 29.59
N SER A 583 -17.99 28.33 28.48
CA SER A 583 -17.42 28.02 27.17
C SER A 583 -16.47 29.10 26.65
N GLU A 584 -16.83 30.37 26.79
CA GLU A 584 -15.98 31.51 26.36
C GLU A 584 -14.81 31.71 27.32
N PHE A 585 -15.01 31.43 28.61
CA PHE A 585 -13.98 31.49 29.64
C PHE A 585 -12.83 30.52 29.34
N ILE A 586 -13.15 29.28 28.96
CA ILE A 586 -12.13 28.30 28.55
C ILE A 586 -11.42 28.76 27.27
N ILE A 587 -12.17 29.21 26.25
CA ILE A 587 -11.58 29.72 24.99
C ILE A 587 -10.60 30.86 25.26
N PHE A 588 -10.93 31.79 26.16
CA PHE A 588 -10.02 32.88 26.52
C PHE A 588 -8.68 32.34 27.05
N TRP A 589 -8.72 31.35 27.95
CA TRP A 589 -7.52 30.75 28.52
C TRP A 589 -6.75 29.85 27.54
N GLU A 590 -7.44 29.23 26.57
CA GLU A 590 -6.81 28.55 25.44
C GLU A 590 -6.07 29.54 24.54
N LEU A 591 -6.68 30.68 24.21
CA LEU A 591 -6.04 31.74 23.41
C LEU A 591 -4.81 32.34 24.12
N MET A 592 -4.90 32.54 25.44
CA MET A 592 -3.74 32.93 26.27
C MET A 592 -2.67 31.83 26.36
N GLY A 593 -3.05 30.59 26.01
CA GLY A 593 -2.23 29.38 26.07
C GLY A 593 -1.89 28.97 27.49
N LEU A 594 -2.82 29.18 28.43
CA LEU A 594 -2.81 28.56 29.75
C LEU A 594 -3.37 27.13 29.67
N ILE A 595 -4.32 26.89 28.76
CA ILE A 595 -4.99 25.60 28.57
C ILE A 595 -4.69 25.09 27.15
N GLU A 596 -4.32 23.82 27.03
CA GLU A 596 -4.21 23.11 25.74
C GLU A 596 -4.82 21.72 25.88
N GLY A 597 -6.06 21.56 25.38
CA GLY A 597 -6.85 20.34 25.58
C GLY A 597 -7.12 20.09 27.07
N ASP A 598 -6.62 18.97 27.58
CA ASP A 598 -6.75 18.61 29.00
C ASP A 598 -5.55 19.02 29.86
N THR A 599 -4.62 19.78 29.27
CA THR A 599 -3.34 20.15 29.91
C THR A 599 -3.32 21.65 30.26
N ILE A 600 -2.82 21.97 31.45
CA ILE A 600 -2.60 23.34 31.90
C ILE A 600 -1.10 23.64 31.90
N HIS A 601 -0.73 24.67 31.18
CA HIS A 601 0.66 25.12 31.00
C HIS A 601 0.94 26.29 31.95
N ILE A 602 1.42 25.97 33.15
CA ILE A 602 1.77 26.98 34.15
C ILE A 602 3.15 27.60 33.92
N ARG A 603 3.99 27.01 33.07
CA ARG A 603 5.23 27.61 32.59
C ARG A 603 5.19 27.71 31.08
N LYS A 604 5.43 28.91 30.56
CA LYS A 604 5.46 29.16 29.12
C LYS A 604 6.68 29.98 28.76
N MET A 605 7.44 29.52 27.78
CA MET A 605 8.52 30.30 27.17
C MET A 605 7.92 31.51 26.43
N ASN A 606 8.28 32.71 26.87
CA ASN A 606 7.90 33.92 26.15
C ASN A 606 8.74 34.00 24.87
N LEU A 607 8.10 33.88 23.70
CA LEU A 607 8.76 33.85 22.39
C LEU A 607 9.54 35.13 22.07
N ASP A 608 9.17 36.27 22.66
CA ASP A 608 9.84 37.55 22.43
C ASP A 608 11.06 37.75 23.36
N THR A 609 11.12 37.05 24.49
CA THR A 609 12.18 37.23 25.50
C THR A 609 13.01 35.99 25.79
N ILE A 610 12.60 34.81 25.32
CA ILE A 610 13.24 33.50 25.56
C ILE A 610 13.35 33.21 27.07
N ILE A 611 12.46 33.81 27.88
CA ILE A 611 12.40 33.58 29.33
C ILE A 611 11.13 32.77 29.62
N SER A 612 11.29 31.63 30.27
CA SER A 612 10.18 30.88 30.84
C SER A 612 9.61 31.67 32.01
N LYS A 613 8.33 32.07 31.91
CA LYS A 613 7.62 32.74 33.00
C LYS A 613 6.69 31.75 33.69
N ASP A 614 6.74 31.75 35.01
CA ASP A 614 5.80 31.03 35.87
C ASP A 614 4.50 31.82 35.97
N ASN A 615 3.39 31.18 35.58
CA ASN A 615 2.04 31.72 35.59
C ASN A 615 1.12 30.89 36.51
N SER A 616 1.70 30.16 37.47
CA SER A 616 0.95 29.45 38.52
C SER A 616 0.01 30.36 39.29
N ASP A 617 0.41 31.62 39.52
CA ASP A 617 -0.42 32.65 40.14
C ASP A 617 -1.75 32.88 39.40
N ILE A 618 -1.73 32.82 38.07
CA ILE A 618 -2.91 33.00 37.22
C ILE A 618 -3.76 31.72 37.20
N TYR A 619 -3.13 30.54 37.20
CA TYR A 619 -3.86 29.29 37.34
C TYR A 619 -4.58 29.22 38.69
N ASP A 620 -3.89 29.46 39.79
CA ASP A 620 -4.44 29.37 41.14
C ASP A 620 -5.64 30.30 41.34
N LEU A 621 -5.62 31.49 40.71
CA LEU A 621 -6.74 32.43 40.74
C LEU A 621 -8.01 31.90 40.03
N ASN A 622 -7.85 31.06 39.02
CA ASN A 622 -8.95 30.53 38.19
C ASN A 622 -9.25 29.05 38.44
N LYS A 623 -8.47 28.40 39.30
CA LYS A 623 -8.42 26.96 39.49
C LYS A 623 -9.79 26.35 39.77
N ASP A 624 -10.51 26.89 40.75
CA ASP A 624 -11.80 26.35 41.18
C ASP A 624 -12.82 26.33 40.03
N ARG A 625 -12.81 27.37 39.19
CA ARG A 625 -13.71 27.47 38.03
C ARG A 625 -13.27 26.51 36.92
N ILE A 626 -11.98 26.47 36.59
CA ILE A 626 -11.44 25.58 35.56
C ILE A 626 -11.72 24.12 35.93
N GLU A 627 -11.31 23.69 37.13
CA GLU A 627 -11.50 22.31 37.58
C GLU A 627 -12.98 21.91 37.61
N LYS A 628 -13.88 22.82 38.03
CA LYS A 628 -15.33 22.59 38.01
C LYS A 628 -15.86 22.40 36.57
N ILE A 629 -15.41 23.20 35.61
CA ILE A 629 -15.83 23.07 34.20
C ILE A 629 -15.35 21.73 33.62
N PHE A 630 -14.10 21.34 33.91
CA PHE A 630 -13.54 20.06 33.45
C PHE A 630 -14.24 18.86 34.08
N GLN A 631 -14.54 18.90 35.38
CA GLN A 631 -15.31 17.86 36.06
C GLN A 631 -16.72 17.72 35.48
N ASN A 632 -17.42 18.83 35.24
CA ASN A 632 -18.77 18.83 34.66
C ASN A 632 -18.80 18.28 33.22
N SER A 633 -17.66 18.30 32.52
CA SER A 633 -17.50 17.75 31.16
C SER A 633 -16.90 16.33 31.14
N GLY A 634 -16.69 15.71 32.30
CA GLY A 634 -16.14 14.35 32.41
C GLY A 634 -14.65 14.24 32.09
N ARG A 635 -13.91 15.35 32.12
CA ARG A 635 -12.48 15.43 31.79
C ARG A 635 -11.63 15.61 33.05
N THR A 636 -10.41 15.10 33.02
CA THR A 636 -9.43 15.26 34.12
C THR A 636 -8.29 16.18 33.71
N VAL A 637 -8.05 17.22 34.52
CA VAL A 637 -7.00 18.21 34.30
C VAL A 637 -5.61 17.61 34.56
N LYS A 638 -4.66 17.84 33.65
CA LYS A 638 -3.23 17.55 33.83
C LYS A 638 -2.46 18.85 33.93
N ILE A 639 -1.55 18.97 34.88
CA ILE A 639 -0.71 20.16 35.03
C ILE A 639 0.66 19.86 34.41
N ASN A 640 1.06 20.65 33.42
CA ASN A 640 2.40 20.64 32.86
C ASN A 640 3.20 21.83 33.39
N SER A 641 4.27 21.50 34.13
CA SER A 641 5.21 22.46 34.71
C SER A 641 6.53 22.56 33.93
N GLN A 642 6.66 21.84 32.81
CA GLN A 642 7.80 21.97 31.91
C GLN A 642 7.61 23.19 30.97
N PRO A 643 8.69 23.95 30.69
CA PRO A 643 8.66 25.21 29.94
C PRO A 643 8.31 25.10 28.46
#